data_AF-A0A2V6C9A1-F1
#
_entry.id   AF-A0A2V6C9A1-F1
#
_cell.length_a   1.000
_cell.length_b   1.000
_cell.length_c   1.000
_cell.angle_alpha   90.00
_cell.angle_beta   90.00
_cell.angle_gamma   90.00
#
_symmetry.space_group_name_H-M   'P 1'
#
loop_
_entity.id
_entity.type
_entity.pdbx_description
1 polymer ?
#
loop_
_entity_poly.entity_id
_entity_poly.type
_entity_poly.pdbx_seq_one_letter_code
_entity_poly.pdbx_strand_id
1 'polypeptide(L)'
;MTSGSAGLLFRCALFAQALMNVVAQASQVIYVSQSASGLTNGQSWSTAYGTVQTALADAAAGDEIWVATGTYFGTIRLKEGVALYGGFAGTETSRTQRDWNVHRTILDGQGSNNVAVVPATSTLATRLDGFTLQNGAADYGAGIYCAGGSPVLANNTIVRNNSPGIVGGSGILADTALDLASQTPLSFFTNVAERLLETKGLRIDSIPLYPSNGYSADIHRLLQVAANLYDATTNRGASYPFYPSVFRPVFTNDAGNIRICGFVEAENADFMTNRWLDLGLDEDRAALSDDSVRFNANVFGQAIVVGGKKGLPNFNEVSLETDVLVARRLQAAKSSPQSPAVTYRQSYELSISNSFGVEAWNSYTQAFPRPLELRVTNHFRASLVSSNQSPPIVLASVDTVQGSSTNLDSTNLWNSMEFRVPLSGQVTLVPDSALFYSPPYLRPLTSSNIYDATPGFAVPQLTILITQSLQYILVDQSSGRVLDLVNLDGLVAGMDVNRFLAGSTNTPDFGSRAGMFWLTNRDTSTPMTWGITNQIYVASQNVLSDAEWNDYMLSPIAGSQKEKAIDGFRKFLGLPPLFDPADTNPPPGLVMQVPFTPARRLSQTLWWQANDPLVHYHIADLFDPVFTDTNNILVLLPRQSPPASNLGFLNHRYRPWGGSPGKDPNASAFDSALKDRLIRQSDDWDFPSETTVNLNWLDRVHRGTPWQTIYFGSSIEPVQNWTRWSGNAATHPTNDWQLIELFLSRGLSLDLASVSGASPLLVNNTIAANSGSTNGTICIAPGSTPALVNNIIAFNSSGVFKQGAETVIARTNCVFANGSFDYSGLSAGAGDLAADPEFVSPASGNFDLLATSPCIDAGDDSVFSAAWLLDEPARRQGAHAEIGAYELSPSSPGVITDLFEDSSGGPVEFKLKGFTGRRFAIETSTNLVGWLPVLTNSTADGFFLFRDAPTSGSNERFYRARLVP
;
A
#
# COMPACT_ATOMS: atom_id res chain seq x y z
N MET A 1 55.48 11.18 -15.86
CA MET A 1 56.04 10.69 -14.58
C MET A 1 54.93 10.74 -13.53
N THR A 2 54.51 9.54 -13.13
CA THR A 2 53.90 9.15 -11.82
C THR A 2 52.81 10.02 -11.19
N SER A 3 51.54 9.73 -11.49
CA SER A 3 50.40 10.05 -10.60
C SER A 3 49.21 9.07 -10.68
N GLY A 4 49.40 7.88 -11.28
CA GLY A 4 48.34 6.88 -11.46
C GLY A 4 48.26 5.78 -10.38
N SER A 5 49.17 5.75 -9.42
CA SER A 5 49.38 4.57 -8.55
C SER A 5 48.96 4.77 -7.09
N ALA A 6 48.67 6.00 -6.66
CA ALA A 6 48.35 6.30 -5.25
C ALA A 6 46.85 6.10 -4.90
N GLY A 7 45.95 6.25 -5.87
CA GLY A 7 44.50 6.09 -5.65
C GLY A 7 44.04 4.63 -5.51
N LEU A 8 44.77 3.68 -6.12
CA LEU A 8 44.45 2.26 -6.07
C LEU A 8 44.89 1.63 -4.73
N LEU A 9 46.03 2.07 -4.17
CA LEU A 9 46.53 1.58 -2.89
C LEU A 9 45.74 2.12 -1.69
N PHE A 10 45.18 3.33 -1.76
CA PHE A 10 44.33 3.88 -0.68
C PHE A 10 42.94 3.22 -0.65
N ARG A 11 42.40 2.80 -1.80
CA ARG A 11 41.14 2.04 -1.89
C ARG A 11 41.30 0.58 -1.45
N CYS A 12 42.45 -0.05 -1.72
CA CYS A 12 42.75 -1.39 -1.20
C CYS A 12 43.05 -1.40 0.31
N ALA A 13 43.66 -0.34 0.87
CA ALA A 13 43.97 -0.27 2.30
C ALA A 13 42.72 -0.02 3.18
N LEU A 14 41.76 0.79 2.74
CA LEU A 14 40.47 0.92 3.44
C LEU A 14 39.59 -0.34 3.31
N PHE A 15 39.67 -1.06 2.18
CA PHE A 15 39.03 -2.38 2.05
C PHE A 15 39.67 -3.42 2.99
N ALA A 16 41.00 -3.39 3.16
CA ALA A 16 41.70 -4.30 4.06
C ALA A 16 41.50 -3.98 5.55
N GLN A 17 41.27 -2.71 5.93
CA GLN A 17 40.97 -2.32 7.32
C GLN A 17 39.49 -2.52 7.71
N ALA A 18 38.55 -2.50 6.75
CA ALA A 18 37.19 -2.99 6.96
C ALA A 18 37.13 -4.52 7.10
N LEU A 19 38.17 -5.23 6.68
CA LEU A 19 38.31 -6.70 6.77
C LEU A 19 39.01 -7.20 8.05
N MET A 20 39.40 -6.32 8.99
CA MET A 20 40.09 -6.74 10.24
C MET A 20 39.31 -6.46 11.54
N ASN A 21 38.04 -6.07 11.46
CA ASN A 21 37.13 -6.04 12.61
C ASN A 21 35.80 -6.75 12.33
N VAL A 22 35.82 -7.83 11.54
CA VAL A 22 34.83 -8.89 11.76
C VAL A 22 35.30 -9.59 13.03
N VAL A 23 34.83 -9.13 14.18
CA VAL A 23 34.64 -10.06 15.29
C VAL A 23 33.82 -11.18 14.66
N ALA A 24 34.38 -12.38 14.51
CA ALA A 24 33.60 -13.54 14.15
C ALA A 24 32.49 -13.61 15.20
N GLN A 25 31.30 -13.17 14.83
CA GLN A 25 30.13 -13.26 15.69
C GLN A 25 29.95 -14.75 15.89
N ALA A 26 30.12 -15.21 17.13
CA ALA A 26 29.92 -16.60 17.45
C ALA A 26 28.48 -16.96 17.06
N SER A 27 28.32 -18.01 16.24
CA SER A 27 27.03 -18.62 15.92
C SER A 27 26.19 -18.75 17.19
N GLN A 28 24.98 -18.19 17.17
CA GLN A 28 24.06 -18.20 18.31
C GLN A 28 22.88 -19.13 18.04
N VAL A 29 22.30 -19.64 19.14
CA VAL A 29 21.03 -20.37 19.11
C VAL A 29 19.94 -19.39 19.53
N ILE A 30 18.92 -19.25 18.69
CA ILE A 30 17.74 -18.41 18.92
C ILE A 30 16.53 -19.31 19.16
N TYR A 31 15.82 -19.07 20.26
CA TYR A 31 14.71 -19.91 20.70
C TYR A 31 13.34 -19.32 20.32
N VAL A 32 12.43 -20.17 19.84
CA VAL A 32 11.05 -19.81 19.47
C VAL A 32 10.06 -20.72 20.18
N SER A 33 9.05 -20.13 20.84
CA SER A 33 7.96 -20.88 21.47
C SER A 33 6.66 -20.09 21.46
N GLN A 34 5.57 -20.72 21.03
CA GLN A 34 4.22 -20.16 21.11
C GLN A 34 3.78 -19.87 22.56
N SER A 35 4.39 -20.52 23.56
CA SER A 35 4.12 -20.30 24.98
C SER A 35 4.95 -19.18 25.62
N ALA A 36 5.76 -18.46 24.84
CA ALA A 36 6.56 -17.35 25.34
C ALA A 36 5.69 -16.24 25.95
N SER A 37 6.07 -15.75 27.13
CA SER A 37 5.43 -14.62 27.80
C SER A 37 6.48 -13.72 28.46
N GLY A 38 6.32 -12.39 28.36
CA GLY A 38 7.28 -11.42 28.91
C GLY A 38 8.20 -10.77 27.87
N LEU A 39 9.39 -10.33 28.29
CA LEU A 39 10.41 -9.75 27.41
C LEU A 39 11.06 -10.86 26.57
N THR A 40 10.78 -10.86 25.26
CA THR A 40 11.29 -11.84 24.30
C THR A 40 12.55 -11.32 23.63
N ASN A 41 13.69 -11.99 23.84
CA ASN A 41 14.96 -11.66 23.20
C ASN A 41 15.64 -12.88 22.54
N GLY A 42 14.96 -14.02 22.53
CA GLY A 42 15.40 -15.23 21.83
C GLY A 42 16.61 -15.94 22.43
N GLN A 43 17.15 -15.52 23.58
CA GLN A 43 18.41 -16.06 24.12
C GLN A 43 18.28 -17.38 24.91
N SER A 44 17.06 -17.75 25.31
CA SER A 44 16.76 -19.04 25.98
C SER A 44 15.28 -19.40 25.78
N TRP A 45 14.88 -20.63 26.13
CA TRP A 45 13.47 -21.03 26.11
C TRP A 45 12.54 -20.12 26.95
N SER A 46 13.04 -19.56 28.06
CA SER A 46 12.26 -18.65 28.91
C SER A 46 12.09 -17.25 28.33
N THR A 47 12.95 -16.84 27.39
CA THR A 47 12.89 -15.54 26.69
C THR A 47 12.69 -15.70 25.19
N ALA A 48 12.17 -16.86 24.76
CA ALA A 48 11.97 -17.23 23.38
C ALA A 48 11.07 -16.25 22.63
N TYR A 49 11.24 -16.13 21.32
CA TYR A 49 10.32 -15.38 20.47
C TYR A 49 8.98 -16.11 20.33
N GLY A 50 7.89 -15.34 20.23
CA GLY A 50 6.55 -15.90 20.02
C GLY A 50 6.28 -16.36 18.58
N THR A 51 7.11 -15.94 17.61
CA THR A 51 6.94 -16.29 16.19
C THR A 51 8.29 -16.61 15.54
N VAL A 52 8.26 -17.42 14.48
CA VAL A 52 9.46 -17.77 13.71
C VAL A 52 10.01 -16.56 12.93
N GLN A 53 9.13 -15.69 12.44
CA GLN A 53 9.49 -14.51 11.66
C GLN A 53 10.28 -13.47 12.47
N THR A 54 9.95 -13.30 13.75
CA THR A 54 10.70 -12.38 14.64
C THR A 54 12.10 -12.92 14.92
N ALA A 55 12.24 -14.23 15.14
CA ALA A 55 13.56 -14.86 15.26
C ALA A 55 14.40 -14.73 13.98
N LEU A 56 13.80 -14.89 12.80
CA LEU A 56 14.48 -14.73 11.52
C LEU A 56 14.94 -13.29 11.24
N ALA A 57 14.20 -12.29 11.75
CA ALA A 57 14.61 -10.90 11.64
C ALA A 57 15.94 -10.66 12.39
N ASP A 58 16.09 -11.28 13.57
CA ASP A 58 17.24 -11.11 14.46
C ASP A 58 18.43 -12.02 14.12
N ALA A 59 18.20 -13.18 13.50
CA ALA A 59 19.24 -14.14 13.13
C ALA A 59 20.25 -13.59 12.10
N ALA A 60 21.52 -13.93 12.20
CA ALA A 60 22.55 -13.68 11.20
C ALA A 60 23.03 -14.99 10.54
N ALA A 61 23.73 -14.89 9.41
CA ALA A 61 24.30 -16.07 8.75
C ALA A 61 25.23 -16.84 9.72
N GLY A 62 24.98 -18.15 9.86
CA GLY A 62 25.63 -19.03 10.82
C GLY A 62 24.81 -19.32 12.07
N ASP A 63 23.72 -18.61 12.33
CA ASP A 63 22.85 -18.85 13.50
C ASP A 63 21.90 -20.03 13.30
N GLU A 64 21.52 -20.64 14.43
CA GLU A 64 20.47 -21.67 14.49
C GLU A 64 19.22 -21.11 15.15
N ILE A 65 18.05 -21.46 14.63
CA ILE A 65 16.77 -21.15 15.25
C ILE A 65 16.10 -22.47 15.66
N TRP A 66 15.86 -22.63 16.96
CA TRP A 66 15.21 -23.82 17.53
C TRP A 66 13.76 -23.50 17.87
N VAL A 67 12.84 -24.23 17.25
CA VAL A 67 11.40 -23.97 17.34
C VAL A 67 10.72 -25.08 18.14
N ALA A 68 10.08 -24.69 19.25
CA ALA A 68 9.30 -25.60 20.07
C ALA A 68 8.00 -26.02 19.37
N THR A 69 7.50 -27.20 19.75
CA THR A 69 6.24 -27.77 19.28
C THR A 69 5.10 -26.76 19.38
N GLY A 70 4.29 -26.71 18.33
CA GLY A 70 3.24 -25.71 18.18
C GLY A 70 2.90 -25.45 16.71
N THR A 71 1.93 -24.57 16.49
CA THR A 71 1.52 -24.12 15.16
C THR A 71 1.85 -22.65 15.00
N TYR A 72 2.64 -22.34 13.99
CA TYR A 72 3.10 -21.00 13.65
C TYR A 72 2.51 -20.59 12.30
N PHE A 73 1.95 -19.38 12.25
CA PHE A 73 1.19 -18.90 11.10
C PHE A 73 1.98 -17.95 10.22
N GLY A 74 1.58 -17.89 8.95
CA GLY A 74 2.11 -16.97 7.94
C GLY A 74 3.32 -17.52 7.19
N THR A 75 3.72 -16.82 6.13
CA THR A 75 4.82 -17.25 5.26
C THR A 75 6.18 -17.11 5.95
N ILE A 76 6.93 -18.22 6.01
CA ILE A 76 8.30 -18.25 6.55
C ILE A 76 9.30 -17.93 5.43
N ARG A 77 9.94 -16.76 5.49
CA ARG A 77 11.00 -16.39 4.55
C ARG A 77 12.36 -16.77 5.14
N LEU A 78 13.02 -17.77 4.54
CA LEU A 78 14.34 -18.20 5.01
C LEU A 78 15.38 -17.08 4.79
N LYS A 79 16.44 -17.11 5.60
CA LYS A 79 17.55 -16.15 5.54
C LYS A 79 18.84 -16.90 5.22
N GLU A 80 19.66 -16.30 4.35
CA GLU A 80 20.89 -16.97 3.91
C GLU A 80 21.81 -17.31 5.08
N GLY A 81 22.27 -18.56 5.12
CA GLY A 81 23.15 -19.10 6.13
C GLY A 81 22.50 -19.40 7.48
N VAL A 82 21.18 -19.25 7.62
CA VAL A 82 20.46 -19.56 8.86
C VAL A 82 19.86 -20.96 8.80
N ALA A 83 20.01 -21.72 9.89
CA ALA A 83 19.45 -23.06 10.02
C ALA A 83 18.23 -23.06 10.96
N LEU A 84 17.06 -23.40 10.42
CA LEU A 84 15.81 -23.46 11.14
C LEU A 84 15.46 -24.92 11.46
N TYR A 85 15.33 -25.25 12.75
CA TYR A 85 15.08 -26.60 13.26
C TYR A 85 13.77 -26.67 14.07
N GLY A 86 12.88 -27.59 13.69
CA GLY A 86 11.71 -27.99 14.45
C GLY A 86 11.95 -29.29 15.24
N GLY A 87 11.04 -29.61 16.15
CA GLY A 87 11.11 -30.86 16.92
C GLY A 87 11.49 -30.71 18.39
N PHE A 88 11.38 -29.51 18.97
CA PHE A 88 11.74 -29.26 20.36
C PHE A 88 10.51 -29.26 21.28
N ALA A 89 10.65 -29.78 22.50
CA ALA A 89 9.68 -29.64 23.59
C ALA A 89 9.72 -28.25 24.24
N GLY A 90 10.81 -27.50 24.05
CA GLY A 90 11.03 -26.19 24.67
C GLY A 90 11.82 -26.27 25.98
N THR A 91 12.60 -27.33 26.17
CA THR A 91 13.43 -27.56 27.38
C THR A 91 14.85 -28.02 27.07
N GLU A 92 15.17 -28.22 25.80
CA GLU A 92 16.41 -28.78 25.31
C GLU A 92 17.59 -27.82 25.47
N THR A 93 18.76 -28.40 25.72
CA THR A 93 20.05 -27.70 25.89
C THR A 93 21.04 -28.00 24.75
N SER A 94 20.70 -28.95 23.88
CA SER A 94 21.47 -29.34 22.70
C SER A 94 20.51 -29.69 21.57
N ARG A 95 20.88 -29.36 20.33
CA ARG A 95 20.09 -29.69 19.13
C ARG A 95 19.81 -31.18 19.01
N THR A 96 20.78 -32.03 19.37
CA THR A 96 20.68 -33.50 19.33
C THR A 96 19.61 -34.08 20.27
N GLN A 97 19.00 -33.27 21.14
CA GLN A 97 17.91 -33.70 22.04
C GLN A 97 16.53 -33.55 21.39
N ARG A 98 16.44 -32.89 20.23
CA ARG A 98 15.18 -32.73 19.51
C ARG A 98 14.64 -34.08 19.06
N ASP A 99 13.32 -34.19 19.02
CA ASP A 99 12.60 -35.33 18.48
C ASP A 99 11.40 -34.81 17.70
N TRP A 100 11.56 -34.66 16.39
CA TRP A 100 10.50 -34.18 15.49
C TRP A 100 9.43 -35.23 15.19
N ASN A 101 9.64 -36.50 15.59
CA ASN A 101 8.59 -37.51 15.56
C ASN A 101 7.55 -37.23 16.65
N VAL A 102 8.01 -36.81 17.83
CA VAL A 102 7.16 -36.55 19.00
C VAL A 102 6.71 -35.08 19.08
N HIS A 103 7.63 -34.13 18.95
CA HIS A 103 7.38 -32.70 19.17
C HIS A 103 7.09 -31.97 17.85
N ARG A 104 5.94 -32.29 17.24
CA ARG A 104 5.54 -31.73 15.93
C ARG A 104 5.54 -30.20 15.94
N THR A 105 6.21 -29.63 14.95
CA THR A 105 6.27 -28.17 14.73
C THR A 105 5.65 -27.85 13.38
N ILE A 106 4.57 -27.08 13.38
CA ILE A 106 3.73 -26.86 12.20
C ILE A 106 3.90 -25.41 11.71
N LEU A 107 4.20 -25.25 10.43
CA LEU A 107 4.12 -24.00 9.69
C LEU A 107 2.86 -24.03 8.84
N ASP A 108 1.94 -23.09 9.07
CA ASP A 108 0.60 -23.11 8.46
C ASP A 108 0.34 -21.84 7.63
N GLY A 109 0.05 -22.04 6.34
CA GLY A 109 -0.26 -20.98 5.37
C GLY A 109 -1.70 -20.46 5.43
N GLN A 110 -2.58 -21.08 6.22
CA GLN A 110 -3.98 -20.65 6.44
C GLN A 110 -4.83 -20.48 5.16
N GLY A 111 -4.51 -21.23 4.10
CA GLY A 111 -5.19 -21.16 2.81
C GLY A 111 -4.80 -19.97 1.95
N SER A 112 -3.63 -19.35 2.20
CA SER A 112 -3.11 -18.21 1.44
C SER A 112 -1.59 -18.25 1.31
N ASN A 113 -1.05 -17.73 0.21
CA ASN A 113 0.38 -17.60 -0.06
C ASN A 113 1.18 -18.91 0.08
N ASN A 114 2.51 -18.80 0.03
CA ASN A 114 3.43 -19.90 0.30
C ASN A 114 3.55 -20.15 1.81
N VAL A 115 3.74 -21.41 2.22
CA VAL A 115 4.12 -21.71 3.62
C VAL A 115 5.56 -21.27 3.89
N ALA A 116 6.49 -21.58 2.98
CA ALA A 116 7.87 -21.12 3.05
C ALA A 116 8.40 -20.58 1.72
N VAL A 117 9.26 -19.56 1.79
CA VAL A 117 9.94 -18.97 0.63
C VAL A 117 11.44 -18.94 0.86
N VAL A 118 12.17 -19.44 -0.13
CA VAL A 118 13.63 -19.48 -0.13
C VAL A 118 14.16 -18.37 -1.03
N PRO A 119 15.00 -17.46 -0.53
CA PRO A 119 15.58 -16.40 -1.35
C PRO A 119 16.64 -16.93 -2.33
N ALA A 120 16.82 -16.24 -3.45
CA ALA A 120 17.78 -16.58 -4.51
C ALA A 120 19.23 -16.70 -4.03
N THR A 121 19.59 -15.94 -2.99
CA THR A 121 20.93 -15.95 -2.40
C THR A 121 21.19 -17.18 -1.53
N SER A 122 20.19 -18.06 -1.33
CA SER A 122 20.34 -19.18 -0.41
C SER A 122 21.35 -20.20 -0.94
N THR A 123 22.31 -20.58 -0.12
CA THR A 123 23.22 -21.70 -0.37
C THR A 123 22.88 -22.88 0.52
N LEU A 124 23.66 -23.96 0.42
CA LEU A 124 23.53 -25.14 1.29
C LEU A 124 23.78 -24.83 2.78
N ALA A 125 24.23 -23.62 3.12
CA ALA A 125 24.30 -23.14 4.49
C ALA A 125 22.92 -22.80 5.08
N THR A 126 21.90 -22.57 4.24
CA THR A 126 20.51 -22.34 4.68
C THR A 126 19.78 -23.66 4.84
N ARG A 127 19.09 -23.86 5.97
CA ARG A 127 18.40 -25.13 6.28
C ARG A 127 16.98 -24.93 6.81
N LEU A 128 16.06 -25.78 6.37
CA LEU A 128 14.74 -25.99 6.97
C LEU A 128 14.59 -27.48 7.32
N ASP A 129 14.51 -27.79 8.62
CA ASP A 129 14.57 -29.17 9.11
C ASP A 129 13.49 -29.51 10.14
N GLY A 130 12.72 -30.58 9.90
CA GLY A 130 11.83 -31.17 10.91
C GLY A 130 10.49 -30.47 11.08
N PHE A 131 9.98 -29.78 10.05
CA PHE A 131 8.68 -29.08 10.09
C PHE A 131 7.59 -29.80 9.33
N THR A 132 6.34 -29.60 9.77
CA THR A 132 5.15 -29.86 8.95
C THR A 132 4.72 -28.56 8.28
N LEU A 133 4.74 -28.50 6.94
CA LEU A 133 4.29 -27.37 6.15
C LEU A 133 2.93 -27.69 5.52
N GLN A 134 1.90 -26.91 5.88
CA GLN A 134 0.54 -27.19 5.43
C GLN A 134 -0.30 -25.96 5.09
N ASN A 135 -1.37 -26.23 4.34
CA ASN A 135 -2.41 -25.26 3.99
C ASN A 135 -1.89 -24.00 3.28
N GLY A 136 -0.78 -24.07 2.53
CA GLY A 136 -0.39 -23.00 1.61
C GLY A 136 -1.31 -22.96 0.39
N ALA A 137 -1.59 -21.76 -0.13
CA ALA A 137 -2.34 -21.58 -1.38
C ALA A 137 -1.70 -20.48 -2.24
N ALA A 138 -0.88 -20.86 -3.20
CA ALA A 138 -0.19 -19.95 -4.11
C ALA A 138 -0.09 -20.53 -5.52
N ASP A 139 0.02 -19.67 -6.53
CA ASP A 139 0.20 -20.08 -7.93
C ASP A 139 1.56 -20.74 -8.21
N TYR A 140 2.53 -20.54 -7.30
CA TYR A 140 3.91 -20.96 -7.42
C TYR A 140 4.37 -21.53 -6.07
N GLY A 141 4.66 -22.84 -5.96
CA GLY A 141 5.32 -23.39 -4.77
C GLY A 141 4.51 -23.30 -3.48
N ALA A 142 3.21 -23.65 -3.48
CA ALA A 142 2.30 -23.38 -2.37
C ALA A 142 2.80 -23.86 -0.99
N GLY A 143 3.44 -25.03 -0.91
CA GLY A 143 4.21 -25.42 0.27
C GLY A 143 5.52 -24.62 0.37
N ILE A 144 6.46 -24.87 -0.54
CA ILE A 144 7.77 -24.21 -0.58
C ILE A 144 8.04 -23.63 -1.97
N TYR A 145 8.33 -22.33 -2.04
CA TYR A 145 8.84 -21.69 -3.24
C TYR A 145 10.35 -21.46 -3.16
N CYS A 146 11.11 -22.16 -4.01
CA CYS A 146 12.55 -21.98 -4.17
C CYS A 146 12.86 -21.10 -5.37
N ALA A 147 13.09 -19.80 -5.12
CA ALA A 147 13.34 -18.81 -6.16
C ALA A 147 14.84 -18.71 -6.50
N GLY A 148 15.42 -19.71 -7.15
CA GLY A 148 16.85 -19.77 -7.52
C GLY A 148 17.81 -20.13 -6.38
N GLY A 149 17.33 -20.22 -5.13
CA GLY A 149 18.12 -20.61 -3.98
C GLY A 149 18.42 -22.12 -3.94
N SER A 150 19.50 -22.49 -3.26
CA SER A 150 19.99 -23.87 -3.09
C SER A 150 20.10 -24.31 -1.62
N PRO A 151 19.02 -24.24 -0.82
CA PRO A 151 19.01 -24.63 0.59
C PRO A 151 19.00 -26.14 0.79
N VAL A 152 19.17 -26.57 2.04
CA VAL A 152 18.86 -27.93 2.49
C VAL A 152 17.45 -27.98 3.08
N LEU A 153 16.58 -28.78 2.48
CA LEU A 153 15.22 -29.05 2.94
C LEU A 153 15.18 -30.50 3.42
N ALA A 154 15.19 -30.69 4.74
CA ALA A 154 15.39 -32.00 5.36
C ALA A 154 14.26 -32.39 6.33
N ASN A 155 13.87 -33.66 6.36
CA ASN A 155 12.95 -34.19 7.40
C ASN A 155 11.61 -33.45 7.50
N ASN A 156 11.14 -32.81 6.42
CA ASN A 156 9.90 -32.04 6.44
C ASN A 156 8.72 -32.86 5.94
N THR A 157 7.53 -32.59 6.48
CA THR A 157 6.25 -33.10 5.99
C THR A 157 5.50 -32.00 5.27
N ILE A 158 5.33 -32.09 3.95
CA ILE A 158 4.73 -31.04 3.11
C ILE A 158 3.40 -31.55 2.58
N VAL A 159 2.29 -31.06 3.13
CA VAL A 159 0.98 -31.68 2.98
C VAL A 159 -0.16 -30.67 2.87
N ARG A 160 -1.23 -31.01 2.14
CA ARG A 160 -2.45 -30.19 2.01
C ARG A 160 -2.21 -28.78 1.46
N ASN A 161 -1.14 -28.59 0.69
CA ASN A 161 -0.89 -27.35 -0.01
C ASN A 161 -1.59 -27.37 -1.36
N ASN A 162 -2.09 -26.21 -1.80
CA ASN A 162 -2.90 -26.08 -3.00
C ASN A 162 -2.30 -25.09 -3.99
N SER A 163 -2.04 -25.51 -5.23
CA SER A 163 -1.59 -24.62 -6.31
C SER A 163 -2.63 -24.54 -7.43
N PRO A 164 -3.56 -23.55 -7.41
CA PRO A 164 -4.61 -23.43 -8.41
C PRO A 164 -4.10 -22.95 -9.78
N GLY A 165 -2.92 -22.31 -9.83
CA GLY A 165 -2.32 -21.77 -11.05
C GLY A 165 -1.73 -22.81 -12.02
N ILE A 166 -1.46 -22.35 -13.25
CA ILE A 166 -0.97 -23.18 -14.37
C ILE A 166 0.49 -23.62 -14.26
N VAL A 167 1.27 -23.12 -13.29
CA VAL A 167 2.73 -23.33 -13.27
C VAL A 167 3.13 -24.59 -12.49
N GLY A 168 2.36 -24.99 -11.47
CA GLY A 168 2.56 -26.23 -10.70
C GLY A 168 3.31 -26.00 -9.37
N GLY A 169 3.71 -27.09 -8.70
CA GLY A 169 4.45 -27.03 -7.45
C GLY A 169 3.57 -26.81 -6.23
N SER A 170 2.47 -27.57 -6.12
CA SER A 170 1.61 -27.52 -4.92
C SER A 170 2.38 -27.83 -3.64
N GLY A 171 3.34 -28.76 -3.68
CA GLY A 171 4.27 -29.01 -2.59
C GLY A 171 5.48 -28.09 -2.67
N ILE A 172 6.27 -28.21 -3.74
CA ILE A 172 7.52 -27.49 -3.92
C ILE A 172 7.66 -27.04 -5.38
N LEU A 173 8.07 -25.78 -5.57
CA LEU A 173 8.54 -25.29 -6.86
C LEU A 173 10.02 -24.93 -6.75
N ALA A 174 10.87 -25.62 -7.51
CA ALA A 174 12.26 -25.25 -7.76
C ALA A 174 12.32 -24.44 -9.04
N ASP A 175 12.50 -23.13 -8.88
CA ASP A 175 12.44 -22.16 -9.95
C ASP A 175 13.79 -21.48 -10.17
N THR A 176 14.00 -20.91 -11.35
CA THR A 176 15.03 -19.90 -11.55
C THR A 176 14.73 -18.67 -10.69
N ALA A 177 15.76 -17.97 -10.20
CA ALA A 177 15.54 -16.72 -9.46
C ALA A 177 14.69 -15.77 -10.31
N LEU A 178 13.53 -15.39 -9.76
CA LEU A 178 12.51 -14.47 -10.28
C LEU A 178 12.78 -13.93 -11.69
N ASP A 179 12.30 -14.64 -12.71
CA ASP A 179 12.22 -14.10 -14.08
C ASP A 179 11.12 -13.03 -14.14
N LEU A 180 11.46 -11.80 -13.73
CA LEU A 180 10.51 -10.69 -13.76
C LEU A 180 10.04 -10.35 -15.19
N ALA A 181 10.70 -10.85 -16.25
CA ALA A 181 10.29 -10.60 -17.64
C ALA A 181 9.09 -11.46 -18.08
N SER A 182 8.78 -12.56 -17.38
CA SER A 182 7.65 -13.44 -17.69
C SER A 182 6.44 -13.28 -16.74
N GLN A 183 6.50 -12.34 -15.79
CA GLN A 183 5.42 -12.12 -14.83
C GLN A 183 4.25 -11.33 -15.42
N THR A 184 3.04 -11.61 -14.91
CA THR A 184 1.87 -10.75 -15.14
C THR A 184 2.10 -9.36 -14.52
N PRO A 185 1.42 -8.30 -14.99
CA PRO A 185 1.58 -6.95 -14.43
C PRO A 185 1.37 -6.93 -12.91
N LEU A 186 0.32 -7.59 -12.44
CA LEU A 186 0.00 -7.65 -11.02
C LEU A 186 1.07 -8.39 -10.22
N SER A 187 1.54 -9.55 -10.69
CA SER A 187 2.55 -10.33 -9.98
C SER A 187 3.87 -9.58 -9.89
N PHE A 188 4.30 -8.93 -10.97
CA PHE A 188 5.50 -8.08 -10.95
C PHE A 188 5.33 -6.96 -9.93
N PHE A 189 4.23 -6.20 -10.05
CA PHE A 189 3.96 -5.04 -9.21
C PHE A 189 3.98 -5.42 -7.74
N THR A 190 3.25 -6.47 -7.34
CA THR A 190 3.15 -6.86 -5.93
C THR A 190 4.48 -7.38 -5.39
N ASN A 191 5.20 -8.18 -6.16
CA ASN A 191 6.51 -8.70 -5.77
C ASN A 191 7.55 -7.59 -5.56
N VAL A 192 7.60 -6.61 -6.46
CA VAL A 192 8.54 -5.50 -6.36
C VAL A 192 8.11 -4.56 -5.25
N ALA A 193 6.85 -4.12 -5.23
CA ALA A 193 6.33 -3.21 -4.22
C ALA A 193 6.50 -3.74 -2.79
N GLU A 194 6.26 -5.04 -2.55
CA GLU A 194 6.51 -5.69 -1.26
C GLU A 194 7.95 -5.42 -0.75
N ARG A 195 8.95 -5.62 -1.61
CA ARG A 195 10.36 -5.41 -1.25
C ARG A 195 10.69 -3.93 -1.01
N LEU A 196 10.07 -3.03 -1.78
CA LEU A 196 10.28 -1.59 -1.60
C LEU A 196 9.66 -1.12 -0.26
N LEU A 197 8.46 -1.60 0.08
CA LEU A 197 7.74 -1.25 1.30
C LEU A 197 8.43 -1.77 2.57
N GLU A 198 9.18 -2.87 2.51
CA GLU A 198 10.00 -3.35 3.63
C GLU A 198 10.97 -2.28 4.16
N THR A 199 11.48 -1.40 3.29
CA THR A 199 12.35 -0.28 3.72
C THR A 199 11.66 0.71 4.65
N LYS A 200 10.33 0.70 4.66
CA LYS A 200 9.47 1.53 5.53
C LYS A 200 8.81 0.71 6.65
N GLY A 201 9.18 -0.57 6.81
CA GLY A 201 8.56 -1.47 7.76
C GLY A 201 7.09 -1.79 7.43
N LEU A 202 6.70 -1.64 6.16
CA LEU A 202 5.36 -1.91 5.68
C LEU A 202 5.35 -3.17 4.81
N ARG A 203 4.15 -3.73 4.63
CA ARG A 203 3.88 -4.89 3.78
C ARG A 203 2.75 -4.53 2.81
N ILE A 204 2.79 -5.07 1.60
CA ILE A 204 1.81 -4.75 0.56
C ILE A 204 0.39 -5.25 0.92
N ASP A 205 0.32 -6.25 1.79
CA ASP A 205 -0.92 -6.84 2.33
C ASP A 205 -1.39 -6.20 3.64
N SER A 206 -0.73 -5.14 4.12
CA SER A 206 -1.10 -4.51 5.39
C SER A 206 -0.65 -3.05 5.51
N ILE A 207 -1.08 -2.19 4.58
CA ILE A 207 -0.85 -0.73 4.69
C ILE A 207 -2.01 -0.08 5.44
N PRO A 208 -1.80 0.50 6.64
CA PRO A 208 -2.89 1.02 7.47
C PRO A 208 -3.49 2.31 6.87
N LEU A 209 -4.81 2.46 6.92
CA LEU A 209 -5.56 3.65 6.43
C LEU A 209 -6.36 4.34 7.54
N TYR A 210 -7.05 3.58 8.40
CA TYR A 210 -7.84 4.13 9.50
C TYR A 210 -7.61 3.31 10.78
N PRO A 211 -7.45 3.95 11.95
CA PRO A 211 -7.56 5.41 12.20
C PRO A 211 -6.28 6.23 11.95
N SER A 212 -5.13 5.59 11.67
CA SER A 212 -3.82 6.24 11.69
C SER A 212 -3.31 6.79 10.36
N ASN A 213 -3.94 6.44 9.23
CA ASN A 213 -3.51 6.72 7.85
C ASN A 213 -1.98 6.65 7.60
N GLY A 214 -1.48 5.44 7.35
CA GLY A 214 -0.09 5.18 6.97
C GLY A 214 0.17 5.20 5.46
N TYR A 215 -0.78 5.64 4.63
CA TYR A 215 -0.57 5.83 3.19
C TYR A 215 -0.21 7.29 2.90
N SER A 216 1.08 7.56 2.73
CA SER A 216 1.62 8.89 2.45
C SER A 216 2.25 8.97 1.05
N ALA A 217 2.64 10.17 0.61
CA ALA A 217 3.21 10.37 -0.73
C ALA A 217 4.52 9.58 -0.97
N ASP A 218 5.35 9.38 0.04
CA ASP A 218 6.53 8.52 -0.05
C ASP A 218 6.16 7.05 -0.27
N ILE A 219 5.14 6.54 0.42
CA ILE A 219 4.60 5.19 0.19
C ILE A 219 4.01 5.07 -1.22
N HIS A 220 3.23 6.06 -1.65
CA HIS A 220 2.68 6.10 -3.01
C HIS A 220 3.79 6.06 -4.07
N ARG A 221 4.87 6.83 -3.88
CA ARG A 221 6.03 6.85 -4.79
C ARG A 221 6.76 5.52 -4.87
N LEU A 222 6.85 4.73 -3.78
CA LEU A 222 7.41 3.38 -3.83
C LEU A 222 6.56 2.45 -4.69
N LEU A 223 5.23 2.52 -4.56
CA LEU A 223 4.31 1.77 -5.41
C LEU A 223 4.41 2.22 -6.87
N GLN A 224 4.51 3.53 -7.10
CA GLN A 224 4.69 4.10 -8.43
C GLN A 224 5.99 3.61 -9.09
N VAL A 225 7.08 3.52 -8.33
CA VAL A 225 8.35 2.92 -8.80
C VAL A 225 8.09 1.49 -9.27
N ALA A 226 7.43 0.65 -8.48
CA ALA A 226 7.12 -0.73 -8.86
C ALA A 226 6.28 -0.82 -10.16
N ALA A 227 5.27 0.03 -10.32
CA ALA A 227 4.44 0.08 -11.53
C ALA A 227 5.24 0.54 -12.76
N ASN A 228 6.01 1.62 -12.62
CA ASN A 228 6.88 2.11 -13.69
C ASN A 228 7.93 1.07 -14.09
N LEU A 229 8.43 0.29 -13.11
CA LEU A 229 9.42 -0.73 -13.37
C LEU A 229 8.88 -1.79 -14.34
N TYR A 230 7.63 -2.21 -14.14
CA TYR A 230 6.96 -3.14 -15.05
C TYR A 230 6.71 -2.50 -16.42
N ASP A 231 6.12 -1.31 -16.44
CA ASP A 231 5.72 -0.69 -17.71
C ASP A 231 6.92 -0.33 -18.59
N ALA A 232 8.11 -0.11 -18.03
CA ALA A 232 9.31 0.14 -18.81
C ALA A 232 9.97 -1.13 -19.39
N THR A 233 9.47 -2.33 -19.07
CA THR A 233 9.91 -3.60 -19.71
C THR A 233 8.94 -4.13 -20.76
N THR A 234 7.74 -3.56 -20.88
CA THR A 234 6.69 -4.06 -21.78
C THR A 234 5.97 -2.94 -22.53
N ASN A 235 5.53 -3.20 -23.76
CA ASN A 235 4.68 -2.28 -24.53
C ASN A 235 3.32 -2.93 -24.77
N ARG A 236 2.28 -2.40 -24.13
CA ARG A 236 0.95 -3.04 -24.10
C ARG A 236 0.00 -2.45 -25.13
N GLY A 237 -0.61 -3.35 -25.91
CA GLY A 237 -1.98 -3.25 -26.44
C GLY A 237 -2.31 -2.18 -27.48
N ALA A 238 -1.35 -1.43 -28.03
CA ALA A 238 -1.63 -0.45 -29.07
C ALA A 238 -0.38 -0.13 -29.92
N SER A 239 -0.58 0.55 -31.05
CA SER A 239 0.50 1.36 -31.63
C SER A 239 0.79 2.53 -30.68
N TYR A 240 2.07 2.92 -30.57
CA TYR A 240 2.49 4.05 -29.74
C TYR A 240 1.55 5.27 -29.93
N PRO A 241 1.10 5.94 -28.84
CA PRO A 241 1.45 5.72 -27.42
C PRO A 241 0.91 4.41 -26.80
N PHE A 242 1.68 3.77 -25.92
CA PHE A 242 1.30 2.47 -25.31
C PHE A 242 0.43 2.64 -24.06
N TYR A 243 -0.32 1.60 -23.69
CA TYR A 243 -1.14 1.63 -22.47
C TYR A 243 -0.30 1.42 -21.20
N PRO A 244 -0.60 2.15 -20.12
CA PRO A 244 -0.03 1.88 -18.81
C PRO A 244 -0.70 0.67 -18.16
N SER A 245 -0.05 0.11 -17.13
CA SER A 245 -0.68 -0.76 -16.14
C SER A 245 -1.40 0.07 -15.08
N VAL A 246 -2.46 -0.47 -14.48
CA VAL A 246 -3.29 0.25 -13.49
C VAL A 246 -3.58 -0.69 -12.33
N PHE A 247 -3.18 -0.33 -11.13
CA PHE A 247 -3.31 -1.14 -9.92
C PHE A 247 -4.23 -0.44 -8.93
N ARG A 248 -5.38 -1.06 -8.67
CA ARG A 248 -6.37 -0.60 -7.69
C ARG A 248 -6.16 -1.31 -6.36
N PRO A 249 -6.14 -0.59 -5.23
CA PRO A 249 -6.03 -1.20 -3.91
C PRO A 249 -7.29 -1.99 -3.55
N VAL A 250 -7.09 -3.06 -2.78
CA VAL A 250 -8.12 -3.86 -2.13
C VAL A 250 -8.03 -3.62 -0.62
N PHE A 251 -9.18 -3.59 0.05
CA PHE A 251 -9.27 -3.20 1.44
C PHE A 251 -9.77 -4.35 2.33
N THR A 252 -9.44 -4.28 3.61
CA THR A 252 -10.06 -5.11 4.65
C THR A 252 -10.36 -4.26 5.89
N ASN A 253 -11.33 -4.71 6.69
CA ASN A 253 -11.67 -4.14 7.98
C ASN A 253 -11.47 -5.19 9.08
N ASP A 254 -10.44 -5.01 9.89
CA ASP A 254 -10.13 -5.88 11.02
C ASP A 254 -10.46 -5.16 12.34
N ALA A 255 -11.67 -5.41 12.83
CA ALA A 255 -12.19 -4.85 14.08
C ALA A 255 -12.11 -3.30 14.14
N GLY A 256 -12.42 -2.63 13.03
CA GLY A 256 -12.37 -1.17 12.90
C GLY A 256 -11.05 -0.62 12.39
N ASN A 257 -10.02 -1.45 12.22
CA ASN A 257 -8.77 -1.07 11.57
C ASN A 257 -8.85 -1.35 10.08
N ILE A 258 -8.82 -0.30 9.27
CA ILE A 258 -8.91 -0.42 7.81
C ILE A 258 -7.51 -0.35 7.23
N ARG A 259 -7.19 -1.29 6.35
CA ARG A 259 -5.91 -1.38 5.66
C ARG A 259 -6.07 -1.79 4.21
N ILE A 260 -5.11 -1.39 3.39
CA ILE A 260 -4.90 -2.01 2.07
C ILE A 260 -4.34 -3.40 2.32
N CYS A 261 -5.02 -4.42 1.80
CA CYS A 261 -4.63 -5.82 1.93
C CYS A 261 -4.11 -6.44 0.62
N GLY A 262 -3.96 -5.63 -0.42
CA GLY A 262 -3.41 -6.04 -1.70
C GLY A 262 -3.85 -5.11 -2.82
N PHE A 263 -3.57 -5.52 -4.04
CA PHE A 263 -3.94 -4.79 -5.25
C PHE A 263 -4.53 -5.75 -6.29
N VAL A 264 -5.33 -5.19 -7.19
CA VAL A 264 -5.77 -5.87 -8.42
C VAL A 264 -5.44 -4.99 -9.61
N GLU A 265 -5.16 -5.60 -10.75
CA GLU A 265 -5.00 -4.85 -11.99
C GLU A 265 -6.38 -4.46 -12.54
N ALA A 266 -6.57 -3.18 -12.85
CA ALA A 266 -7.73 -2.69 -13.57
C ALA A 266 -7.45 -2.73 -15.08
N GLU A 267 -8.12 -3.62 -15.80
CA GLU A 267 -7.92 -3.75 -17.25
C GLU A 267 -8.71 -2.70 -18.05
N ASN A 268 -9.71 -2.06 -17.45
CA ASN A 268 -10.54 -1.03 -18.07
C ASN A 268 -11.05 -0.01 -17.02
N ALA A 269 -11.84 0.97 -17.45
CA ALA A 269 -12.39 2.02 -16.59
C ALA A 269 -13.68 1.63 -15.81
N ASP A 270 -14.19 0.40 -15.93
CA ASP A 270 -15.51 0.01 -15.39
C ASP A 270 -15.56 0.07 -13.86
N PHE A 271 -14.42 -0.15 -13.20
CA PHE A 271 -14.31 -0.10 -11.74
C PHE A 271 -14.68 1.28 -11.17
N MET A 272 -14.66 2.36 -11.98
CA MET A 272 -15.10 3.68 -11.54
C MET A 272 -16.60 3.72 -11.17
N THR A 273 -17.39 2.78 -11.69
CA THR A 273 -18.82 2.63 -11.36
C THR A 273 -19.06 1.86 -10.06
N ASN A 274 -18.02 1.24 -9.50
CA ASN A 274 -18.12 0.55 -8.22
C ASN A 274 -18.42 1.54 -7.09
N ARG A 275 -18.90 1.01 -5.96
CA ARG A 275 -19.24 1.81 -4.78
C ARG A 275 -18.03 2.59 -4.28
N TRP A 276 -18.20 3.91 -4.11
CA TRP A 276 -17.23 4.80 -3.49
C TRP A 276 -17.54 4.95 -2.00
N LEU A 277 -16.52 4.80 -1.16
CA LEU A 277 -16.63 4.81 0.30
C LEU A 277 -15.86 5.98 0.90
N ASP A 278 -16.48 6.66 1.85
CA ASP A 278 -15.88 7.71 2.68
C ASP A 278 -15.50 7.12 4.04
N LEU A 279 -14.19 6.98 4.31
CA LEU A 279 -13.72 6.40 5.57
C LEU A 279 -14.03 7.27 6.79
N GLY A 280 -14.48 8.52 6.62
CA GLY A 280 -15.01 9.35 7.69
C GLY A 280 -16.34 8.83 8.25
N LEU A 281 -17.09 8.04 7.48
CA LEU A 281 -18.41 7.53 7.86
C LEU A 281 -18.35 6.10 8.43
N ASP A 282 -18.95 5.91 9.61
CA ASP A 282 -19.01 4.60 10.29
C ASP A 282 -19.63 3.50 9.42
N GLU A 283 -20.67 3.84 8.66
CA GLU A 283 -21.40 2.90 7.78
C GLU A 283 -20.52 2.42 6.61
N ASP A 284 -19.74 3.31 6.00
CA ASP A 284 -18.83 2.97 4.90
C ASP A 284 -17.62 2.18 5.40
N ARG A 285 -17.11 2.51 6.60
CA ARG A 285 -16.10 1.69 7.28
C ARG A 285 -16.62 0.28 7.55
N ALA A 286 -17.84 0.16 8.06
CA ALA A 286 -18.46 -1.14 8.32
C ALA A 286 -18.68 -1.95 7.03
N ALA A 287 -18.96 -1.31 5.90
CA ALA A 287 -19.16 -2.00 4.63
C ALA A 287 -17.91 -2.80 4.16
N LEU A 288 -16.71 -2.42 4.60
CA LEU A 288 -15.45 -3.09 4.23
C LEU A 288 -15.21 -4.44 4.94
N SER A 289 -16.08 -4.86 5.87
CA SER A 289 -16.05 -6.22 6.40
C SER A 289 -16.77 -7.24 5.52
N ASP A 290 -17.49 -6.79 4.49
CA ASP A 290 -18.20 -7.66 3.53
C ASP A 290 -17.32 -7.93 2.29
N ASP A 291 -17.04 -9.20 2.03
CA ASP A 291 -16.25 -9.66 0.88
C ASP A 291 -16.83 -9.19 -0.45
N SER A 292 -18.16 -9.12 -0.58
CA SER A 292 -18.82 -8.66 -1.81
C SER A 292 -18.55 -7.18 -2.12
N VAL A 293 -18.24 -6.40 -1.08
CA VAL A 293 -17.93 -4.97 -1.17
C VAL A 293 -16.43 -4.74 -1.24
N ARG A 294 -15.64 -5.31 -0.32
CA ARG A 294 -14.23 -4.95 -0.11
C ARG A 294 -13.33 -5.22 -1.32
N PHE A 295 -13.65 -6.25 -2.12
CA PHE A 295 -12.91 -6.55 -3.35
C PHE A 295 -13.22 -5.60 -4.49
N ASN A 296 -14.37 -4.93 -4.48
CA ASN A 296 -14.82 -4.09 -5.60
C ASN A 296 -14.99 -2.61 -5.22
N ALA A 297 -14.88 -2.22 -3.96
CA ALA A 297 -15.04 -0.83 -3.56
C ALA A 297 -13.88 0.08 -4.01
N ASN A 298 -14.21 1.36 -4.21
CA ASN A 298 -13.27 2.48 -4.27
C ASN A 298 -13.35 3.27 -2.97
N VAL A 299 -12.27 3.93 -2.59
CA VAL A 299 -12.21 4.79 -1.40
C VAL A 299 -11.80 6.19 -1.85
N PHE A 300 -12.54 7.21 -1.41
CA PHE A 300 -12.19 8.60 -1.70
C PHE A 300 -10.79 8.94 -1.13
N GLY A 301 -9.96 9.62 -1.93
CA GLY A 301 -8.62 10.04 -1.53
C GLY A 301 -7.56 8.93 -1.51
N GLN A 302 -7.96 7.67 -1.66
CA GLN A 302 -6.99 6.59 -1.81
C GLN A 302 -6.50 6.51 -3.26
N ALA A 303 -5.21 6.71 -3.44
CA ALA A 303 -4.60 6.69 -4.77
C ALA A 303 -4.70 5.32 -5.44
N ILE A 304 -4.99 5.35 -6.75
CA ILE A 304 -4.86 4.22 -7.67
C ILE A 304 -3.54 4.41 -8.41
N VAL A 305 -2.74 3.35 -8.50
CA VAL A 305 -1.39 3.45 -9.06
C VAL A 305 -1.48 3.16 -10.56
N VAL A 306 -1.19 4.16 -11.38
CA VAL A 306 -1.13 4.01 -12.84
C VAL A 306 0.33 4.08 -13.24
N GLY A 307 0.86 3.11 -13.99
CA GLY A 307 2.25 3.14 -14.41
C GLY A 307 2.55 4.21 -15.46
N GLY A 308 3.81 4.64 -15.54
CA GLY A 308 4.25 5.68 -16.45
C GLY A 308 4.35 5.20 -17.89
N LYS A 309 3.94 6.04 -18.85
CA LYS A 309 4.17 5.83 -20.29
C LYS A 309 4.36 7.16 -21.01
N LYS A 310 5.25 7.16 -22.01
CA LYS A 310 5.48 8.31 -22.88
C LYS A 310 4.30 8.56 -23.82
N GLY A 311 4.01 9.84 -24.07
CA GLY A 311 3.05 10.32 -25.06
C GLY A 311 1.60 10.40 -24.56
N LEU A 312 1.36 10.29 -23.25
CA LEU A 312 0.02 10.38 -22.67
C LEU A 312 -0.27 11.81 -22.16
N PRO A 313 -1.39 12.42 -22.56
CA PRO A 313 -1.94 13.60 -21.88
C PRO A 313 -2.37 13.24 -20.45
N ASN A 314 -2.48 14.24 -19.58
CA ASN A 314 -2.63 13.99 -18.15
C ASN A 314 -3.33 15.14 -17.40
N PHE A 315 -3.75 14.87 -16.17
CA PHE A 315 -4.21 15.84 -15.18
C PHE A 315 -3.14 16.91 -14.89
N ASN A 316 -3.54 18.18 -14.76
CA ASN A 316 -2.61 19.28 -14.55
C ASN A 316 -2.90 20.12 -13.30
N GLU A 317 -4.11 20.64 -13.10
CA GLU A 317 -4.40 21.47 -11.92
C GLU A 317 -5.87 21.47 -11.51
N VAL A 318 -6.10 21.75 -10.22
CA VAL A 318 -7.40 22.12 -9.64
C VAL A 318 -7.30 23.53 -9.08
N SER A 319 -8.28 24.36 -9.39
CA SER A 319 -8.45 25.68 -8.82
C SER A 319 -9.77 25.78 -8.06
N LEU A 320 -9.72 26.47 -6.91
CA LEU A 320 -10.90 26.86 -6.14
C LEU A 320 -10.80 28.35 -5.81
N GLU A 321 -11.83 29.08 -6.18
CA GLU A 321 -11.98 30.51 -5.89
C GLU A 321 -13.25 30.72 -5.07
N THR A 322 -13.11 31.22 -3.84
CA THR A 322 -14.22 31.59 -2.97
C THR A 322 -14.30 33.11 -2.86
N ASP A 323 -15.41 33.66 -3.34
CA ASP A 323 -15.72 35.09 -3.27
C ASP A 323 -16.78 35.34 -2.21
N VAL A 324 -16.51 36.32 -1.34
CA VAL A 324 -17.43 36.79 -0.30
C VAL A 324 -17.62 38.29 -0.48
N LEU A 325 -18.85 38.70 -0.73
CA LEU A 325 -19.24 40.11 -0.74
C LEU A 325 -20.06 40.41 0.51
N VAL A 326 -19.63 41.43 1.27
CA VAL A 326 -20.32 41.88 2.48
C VAL A 326 -20.64 43.36 2.36
N ALA A 327 -21.88 43.75 2.66
CA ALA A 327 -22.29 45.13 2.80
C ALA A 327 -23.04 45.35 4.11
N ARG A 328 -22.85 46.52 4.74
CA ARG A 328 -23.59 46.89 5.96
C ARG A 328 -24.51 48.07 5.71
N ARG A 329 -25.81 47.83 5.78
CA ARG A 329 -26.82 48.89 5.76
C ARG A 329 -27.17 49.33 7.17
N LEU A 330 -27.50 50.62 7.28
CA LEU A 330 -28.04 51.21 8.49
C LEU A 330 -29.32 51.96 8.16
N GLN A 331 -30.37 51.77 8.97
CA GLN A 331 -31.58 52.57 8.95
C GLN A 331 -31.58 53.49 10.17
N ALA A 332 -31.63 54.79 9.91
CA ALA A 332 -31.90 55.80 10.92
C ALA A 332 -33.41 55.94 11.11
N ALA A 333 -33.88 55.94 12.34
CA ALA A 333 -35.31 56.00 12.69
C ALA A 333 -35.56 57.02 13.80
N LYS A 334 -36.64 57.79 13.64
CA LYS A 334 -37.14 58.75 14.61
C LYS A 334 -38.49 58.32 15.18
N SER A 335 -38.77 58.72 16.42
CA SER A 335 -40.08 58.55 17.05
C SER A 335 -41.15 59.51 16.50
N SER A 336 -40.76 60.67 15.97
CA SER A 336 -41.62 61.64 15.31
C SER A 336 -40.80 62.52 14.34
N PRO A 337 -41.42 63.23 13.38
CA PRO A 337 -40.68 64.02 12.39
C PRO A 337 -39.77 65.09 13.01
N GLN A 338 -40.16 65.64 14.17
CA GLN A 338 -39.46 66.70 14.89
C GLN A 338 -38.48 66.17 15.96
N SER A 339 -38.39 64.86 16.19
CA SER A 339 -37.50 64.31 17.22
C SER A 339 -36.02 64.57 16.87
N PRO A 340 -35.21 65.10 17.80
CA PRO A 340 -33.76 65.20 17.63
C PRO A 340 -33.05 63.86 17.88
N ALA A 341 -33.71 62.93 18.56
CA ALA A 341 -33.15 61.61 18.87
C ALA A 341 -33.37 60.64 17.70
N VAL A 342 -32.27 60.03 17.25
CA VAL A 342 -32.25 59.04 16.16
C VAL A 342 -31.78 57.71 16.71
N THR A 343 -32.53 56.66 16.41
CA THR A 343 -32.14 55.27 16.67
C THR A 343 -31.66 54.64 15.37
N TYR A 344 -30.70 53.71 15.45
CA TYR A 344 -30.18 53.02 14.27
C TYR A 344 -30.47 51.53 14.34
N ARG A 345 -30.76 50.94 13.18
CA ARG A 345 -30.86 49.50 12.97
C ARG A 345 -29.85 49.08 11.92
N GLN A 346 -29.17 47.97 12.14
CA GLN A 346 -28.19 47.43 11.20
C GLN A 346 -28.74 46.24 10.41
N SER A 347 -28.19 46.03 9.22
CA SER A 347 -28.40 44.84 8.40
C SER A 347 -27.10 44.51 7.69
N TYR A 348 -26.66 43.26 7.77
CA TYR A 348 -25.51 42.75 7.00
C TYR A 348 -26.04 41.98 5.81
N GLU A 349 -25.62 42.39 4.62
CA GLU A 349 -25.94 41.74 3.35
C GLU A 349 -24.71 40.94 2.92
N LEU A 350 -24.92 39.67 2.59
CA LEU A 350 -23.89 38.68 2.30
C LEU A 350 -24.21 38.00 0.97
N SER A 351 -23.17 37.78 0.16
CA SER A 351 -23.21 36.93 -1.02
C SER A 351 -21.94 36.10 -1.05
N ILE A 352 -22.05 34.79 -1.22
CA ILE A 352 -20.92 33.86 -1.21
C ILE A 352 -21.04 32.90 -2.38
N SER A 353 -20.06 32.94 -3.27
CA SER A 353 -19.93 32.04 -4.41
C SER A 353 -18.58 31.33 -4.40
N ASN A 354 -18.56 30.12 -4.96
CA ASN A 354 -17.38 29.30 -5.10
C ASN A 354 -17.27 28.89 -6.55
N SER A 355 -16.19 29.27 -7.22
CA SER A 355 -15.88 28.88 -8.58
C SER A 355 -14.76 27.85 -8.55
N PHE A 356 -14.82 26.83 -9.39
CA PHE A 356 -13.74 25.86 -9.50
C PHE A 356 -13.51 25.44 -10.93
N GLY A 357 -12.26 25.07 -11.21
CA GLY A 357 -11.83 24.57 -12.50
C GLY A 357 -10.87 23.41 -12.34
N VAL A 358 -11.02 22.41 -13.20
CA VAL A 358 -10.11 21.29 -13.32
C VAL A 358 -9.52 21.32 -14.71
N GLU A 359 -8.21 21.30 -14.79
CA GLU A 359 -7.45 21.35 -16.03
C GLU A 359 -6.64 20.08 -16.25
N ALA A 360 -6.57 19.70 -17.51
CA ALA A 360 -5.68 18.68 -18.01
C ALA A 360 -4.84 19.26 -19.16
N TRP A 361 -3.69 18.64 -19.44
CA TRP A 361 -2.74 19.16 -20.41
C TRP A 361 -2.15 18.04 -21.27
N ASN A 362 -2.12 18.25 -22.58
CA ASN A 362 -1.22 17.50 -23.45
C ASN A 362 0.11 18.23 -23.54
N SER A 363 1.08 17.82 -22.73
CA SER A 363 2.38 18.47 -22.63
C SER A 363 3.35 18.19 -23.79
N TYR A 364 2.96 17.34 -24.75
CA TYR A 364 3.80 16.93 -25.87
C TYR A 364 3.71 17.86 -27.09
N THR A 365 4.77 17.90 -27.90
CA THR A 365 4.80 18.64 -29.18
C THR A 365 3.94 18.01 -30.28
N GLN A 366 3.35 16.85 -30.02
CA GLN A 366 2.48 16.14 -30.95
C GLN A 366 1.06 16.05 -30.39
N ALA A 367 0.07 16.03 -31.29
CA ALA A 367 -1.31 15.73 -30.94
C ALA A 367 -1.45 14.25 -30.57
N PHE A 368 -2.34 13.94 -29.61
CA PHE A 368 -2.60 12.55 -29.27
C PHE A 368 -3.40 11.86 -30.39
N PRO A 369 -2.96 10.68 -30.88
CA PRO A 369 -3.46 10.15 -32.16
C PRO A 369 -4.78 9.38 -32.07
N ARG A 370 -5.35 9.15 -30.87
CA ARG A 370 -6.54 8.31 -30.67
C ARG A 370 -7.68 9.06 -29.97
N PRO A 371 -8.95 8.64 -30.19
CA PRO A 371 -10.07 9.18 -29.44
C PRO A 371 -9.97 8.92 -27.93
N LEU A 372 -10.28 9.95 -27.14
CA LEU A 372 -10.17 9.94 -25.68
C LEU A 372 -11.48 10.38 -25.03
N GLU A 373 -11.78 9.88 -23.84
CA GLU A 373 -12.84 10.41 -22.99
C GLU A 373 -12.22 10.94 -21.70
N LEU A 374 -12.49 12.21 -21.41
CA LEU A 374 -12.10 12.87 -20.17
C LEU A 374 -13.32 12.93 -19.26
N ARG A 375 -13.29 12.23 -18.13
CA ARG A 375 -14.35 12.31 -17.12
C ARG A 375 -13.81 12.97 -15.85
N VAL A 376 -14.56 13.92 -15.32
CA VAL A 376 -14.24 14.61 -14.08
C VAL A 376 -15.46 14.63 -13.19
N THR A 377 -15.28 14.32 -11.92
CA THR A 377 -16.31 14.40 -10.88
C THR A 377 -15.72 15.15 -9.69
N ASN A 378 -16.36 16.24 -9.28
CA ASN A 378 -16.00 17.02 -8.10
C ASN A 378 -17.16 16.99 -7.10
N HIS A 379 -16.93 16.38 -5.95
CA HIS A 379 -17.82 16.45 -4.81
C HIS A 379 -17.45 17.68 -3.97
N PHE A 380 -18.30 18.70 -4.01
CA PHE A 380 -18.10 19.96 -3.31
C PHE A 380 -19.03 20.07 -2.10
N ARG A 381 -18.46 20.33 -0.92
CA ARG A 381 -19.22 20.61 0.30
C ARG A 381 -18.75 21.94 0.89
N ALA A 382 -19.70 22.79 1.25
CA ALA A 382 -19.39 24.03 1.96
C ALA A 382 -20.44 24.37 3.01
N SER A 383 -20.03 25.03 4.08
CA SER A 383 -20.91 25.52 5.13
C SER A 383 -20.49 26.89 5.62
N LEU A 384 -21.46 27.78 5.80
CA LEU A 384 -21.30 29.04 6.52
C LEU A 384 -21.79 28.85 7.95
N VAL A 385 -20.91 29.05 8.92
CA VAL A 385 -21.17 28.84 10.34
C VAL A 385 -21.11 30.16 11.10
N SER A 386 -22.09 30.41 11.97
CA SER A 386 -22.07 31.48 12.96
C SER A 386 -21.64 30.95 14.32
N SER A 387 -20.58 31.51 14.89
CA SER A 387 -20.08 31.19 16.25
C SER A 387 -20.52 32.20 17.31
N ASN A 388 -21.48 33.09 17.00
CA ASN A 388 -22.03 34.05 17.97
C ASN A 388 -22.78 33.40 19.14
N GLN A 389 -23.07 32.10 19.06
CA GLN A 389 -23.75 31.31 20.08
C GLN A 389 -22.99 29.99 20.30
N SER A 390 -23.23 29.34 21.44
CA SER A 390 -22.66 28.05 21.79
C SER A 390 -23.78 27.02 21.97
N PRO A 391 -23.85 25.95 21.15
CA PRO A 391 -22.94 25.61 20.06
C PRO A 391 -23.09 26.54 18.83
N PRO A 392 -22.08 26.60 17.94
CA PRO A 392 -22.20 27.31 16.66
C PRO A 392 -23.36 26.82 15.80
N ILE A 393 -23.91 27.71 14.97
CA ILE A 393 -25.08 27.44 14.10
C ILE A 393 -24.65 27.47 12.63
N VAL A 394 -25.05 26.45 11.86
CA VAL A 394 -24.89 26.46 10.38
C VAL A 394 -25.98 27.36 9.78
N LEU A 395 -25.57 28.44 9.12
CA LEU A 395 -26.48 29.40 8.47
C LEU A 395 -26.85 29.02 7.05
N ALA A 396 -25.92 28.39 6.34
CA ALA A 396 -26.10 27.88 4.99
C ALA A 396 -25.15 26.71 4.78
N SER A 397 -25.56 25.73 3.99
CA SER A 397 -24.74 24.61 3.58
C SER A 397 -25.08 24.20 2.16
N VAL A 398 -24.09 23.71 1.43
CA VAL A 398 -24.28 23.06 0.13
C VAL A 398 -23.47 21.78 0.10
N ASP A 399 -24.08 20.72 -0.40
CA ASP A 399 -23.44 19.45 -0.71
C ASP A 399 -23.88 19.09 -2.13
N THR A 400 -22.95 19.11 -3.07
CA THR A 400 -23.26 18.92 -4.49
C THR A 400 -22.14 18.21 -5.21
N VAL A 401 -22.51 17.43 -6.23
CA VAL A 401 -21.58 16.77 -7.14
C VAL A 401 -21.71 17.44 -8.49
N GLN A 402 -20.62 17.98 -9.01
CA GLN A 402 -20.52 18.45 -10.39
C GLN A 402 -19.63 17.51 -11.17
N GLY A 403 -20.04 17.17 -12.39
CA GLY A 403 -19.24 16.32 -13.24
C GLY A 403 -19.37 16.68 -14.71
N SER A 404 -18.39 16.25 -15.47
CA SER A 404 -18.36 16.38 -16.92
C SER A 404 -17.77 15.12 -17.55
N SER A 405 -18.25 14.80 -18.75
CA SER A 405 -17.59 13.86 -19.64
C SER A 405 -17.41 14.55 -20.99
N THR A 406 -16.17 14.61 -21.46
CA THR A 406 -15.78 15.24 -22.71
C THR A 406 -15.18 14.20 -23.64
N ASN A 407 -15.86 13.94 -24.76
CA ASN A 407 -15.37 13.03 -25.79
C ASN A 407 -14.51 13.78 -26.82
N LEU A 408 -13.31 13.27 -27.04
CA LEU A 408 -12.37 13.70 -28.07
C LEU A 408 -12.41 12.64 -29.17
N ASP A 409 -12.98 12.99 -30.31
CA ASP A 409 -13.08 12.10 -31.46
C ASP A 409 -11.99 12.40 -32.50
N SER A 410 -12.04 11.71 -33.64
CA SER A 410 -11.09 11.90 -34.74
C SER A 410 -11.11 13.30 -35.38
N THR A 411 -12.11 14.14 -35.07
CA THR A 411 -12.24 15.51 -35.58
C THR A 411 -11.81 16.57 -34.56
N ASN A 412 -11.68 16.19 -33.29
CA ASN A 412 -11.24 17.05 -32.18
C ASN A 412 -10.25 16.31 -31.26
N LEU A 413 -9.20 15.77 -31.87
CA LEU A 413 -8.10 15.17 -31.13
C LEU A 413 -7.43 16.20 -30.21
N TRP A 414 -6.80 15.72 -29.14
CA TRP A 414 -6.08 16.58 -28.21
C TRP A 414 -4.82 17.11 -28.88
N ASN A 415 -4.78 18.42 -29.15
CA ASN A 415 -3.71 19.06 -29.90
C ASN A 415 -2.41 19.12 -29.09
N SER A 416 -1.31 19.39 -29.78
CA SER A 416 0.00 19.61 -29.15
C SER A 416 -0.04 20.80 -28.18
N MET A 417 0.58 20.63 -27.00
CA MET A 417 0.74 21.68 -25.99
C MET A 417 -0.58 22.33 -25.56
N GLU A 418 -1.71 21.64 -25.73
CA GLU A 418 -3.04 22.18 -25.50
C GLU A 418 -3.51 21.90 -24.07
N PHE A 419 -3.86 22.97 -23.35
CA PHE A 419 -4.60 22.90 -22.10
C PHE A 419 -6.09 22.72 -22.37
N ARG A 420 -6.74 21.85 -21.59
CA ARG A 420 -8.20 21.66 -21.63
C ARG A 420 -8.75 21.74 -20.23
N VAL A 421 -9.85 22.46 -20.07
CA VAL A 421 -10.57 22.63 -18.80
C VAL A 421 -11.86 21.81 -18.87
N PRO A 422 -11.82 20.48 -18.66
CA PRO A 422 -13.00 19.62 -18.78
C PRO A 422 -14.11 19.97 -17.80
N LEU A 423 -13.80 20.57 -16.65
CA LEU A 423 -14.79 21.01 -15.67
C LEU A 423 -14.49 22.45 -15.26
N SER A 424 -15.47 23.33 -15.44
CA SER A 424 -15.48 24.68 -14.91
C SER A 424 -16.89 24.98 -14.41
N GLY A 425 -17.02 25.31 -13.14
CA GLY A 425 -18.32 25.42 -12.49
C GLY A 425 -18.33 26.49 -11.40
N GLN A 426 -19.54 26.91 -11.03
CA GLN A 426 -19.77 27.79 -9.90
C GLN A 426 -20.90 27.25 -9.04
N VAL A 427 -20.71 27.31 -7.71
CA VAL A 427 -21.69 26.94 -6.70
C VAL A 427 -21.90 28.14 -5.78
N THR A 428 -23.13 28.62 -5.72
CA THR A 428 -23.52 29.68 -4.77
C THR A 428 -23.82 29.05 -3.41
N LEU A 429 -23.03 29.40 -2.38
CA LEU A 429 -23.30 28.97 -1.00
C LEU A 429 -24.35 29.86 -0.35
N VAL A 430 -24.24 31.17 -0.54
CA VAL A 430 -25.21 32.16 -0.04
C VAL A 430 -25.58 33.09 -1.19
N PRO A 431 -26.81 33.04 -1.72
CA PRO A 431 -27.28 34.09 -2.63
C PRO A 431 -27.40 35.40 -1.86
N ASP A 432 -27.54 36.53 -2.55
CA ASP A 432 -27.69 37.85 -1.93
C ASP A 432 -28.74 37.84 -0.79
N SER A 433 -28.27 37.87 0.47
CA SER A 433 -29.08 37.62 1.65
C SER A 433 -28.74 38.56 2.80
N ALA A 434 -29.75 38.96 3.58
CA ALA A 434 -29.58 39.68 4.83
C ALA A 434 -29.43 38.71 6.02
N LEU A 435 -28.50 39.00 6.92
CA LEU A 435 -28.28 38.28 8.18
C LEU A 435 -29.10 38.87 9.33
N PHE A 436 -29.78 37.99 10.06
CA PHE A 436 -30.50 38.27 11.30
C PHE A 436 -29.79 37.63 12.49
N TYR A 437 -30.02 38.12 13.72
CA TYR A 437 -29.22 37.74 14.90
C TYR A 437 -29.96 37.02 16.04
N SER A 438 -31.30 36.94 16.02
CA SER A 438 -32.09 36.35 17.12
C SER A 438 -33.31 35.54 16.67
N PRO A 439 -33.18 34.22 16.40
CA PRO A 439 -31.91 33.48 16.25
C PRO A 439 -31.17 33.85 14.94
N PRO A 440 -29.89 33.48 14.77
CA PRO A 440 -29.17 33.73 13.54
C PRO A 440 -29.73 32.96 12.35
N TYR A 441 -30.09 33.67 11.27
CA TYR A 441 -30.49 33.07 9.99
C TYR A 441 -30.27 34.03 8.83
N LEU A 442 -30.23 33.49 7.61
CA LEU A 442 -30.14 34.26 6.37
C LEU A 442 -31.51 34.37 5.69
N ARG A 443 -31.81 35.56 5.17
CA ARG A 443 -33.01 35.82 4.39
C ARG A 443 -32.61 36.41 3.03
N PRO A 444 -32.95 35.78 1.90
CA PRO A 444 -32.70 36.33 0.57
C PRO A 444 -33.29 37.74 0.41
N LEU A 445 -32.54 38.63 -0.24
CA LEU A 445 -32.96 39.99 -0.51
C LEU A 445 -34.11 40.02 -1.54
N THR A 446 -35.04 40.96 -1.34
CA THR A 446 -36.12 41.28 -2.28
C THR A 446 -36.02 42.75 -2.70
N SER A 447 -36.96 43.26 -3.50
CA SER A 447 -36.95 44.67 -3.97
C SER A 447 -37.05 45.73 -2.85
N SER A 448 -37.34 45.33 -1.61
CA SER A 448 -37.38 46.22 -0.44
C SER A 448 -36.23 45.94 0.53
N ASN A 449 -35.63 46.99 1.10
CA ASN A 449 -34.57 46.86 2.10
C ASN A 449 -35.10 46.19 3.38
N ILE A 450 -34.32 45.26 3.93
CA ILE A 450 -34.67 44.48 5.10
C ILE A 450 -33.70 44.82 6.23
N TYR A 451 -34.22 45.14 7.42
CA TYR A 451 -33.44 45.49 8.60
C TYR A 451 -33.80 44.56 9.77
N ASP A 452 -32.79 44.16 10.53
CA ASP A 452 -33.01 43.41 11.77
C ASP A 452 -33.62 44.33 12.83
N ALA A 453 -34.66 43.84 13.51
CA ALA A 453 -35.32 44.54 14.61
C ALA A 453 -34.66 44.25 15.97
N THR A 454 -33.70 43.33 16.02
CA THR A 454 -32.97 42.96 17.24
C THR A 454 -32.21 44.16 17.80
N PRO A 455 -32.42 44.54 19.07
CA PRO A 455 -31.72 45.67 19.69
C PRO A 455 -30.19 45.45 19.75
N GLY A 456 -29.43 46.50 19.47
CA GLY A 456 -27.98 46.51 19.56
C GLY A 456 -27.26 46.46 18.21
N PHE A 457 -25.94 46.30 18.27
CA PHE A 457 -25.05 46.29 17.11
C PHE A 457 -24.17 45.05 17.16
N ALA A 458 -24.77 43.88 16.95
CA ALA A 458 -24.04 42.61 16.98
C ALA A 458 -22.98 42.59 15.86
N VAL A 459 -21.78 42.12 16.17
CA VAL A 459 -20.77 41.83 15.16
C VAL A 459 -20.92 40.36 14.80
N PRO A 460 -21.17 40.00 13.53
CA PRO A 460 -21.28 38.60 13.16
C PRO A 460 -19.95 37.89 13.42
N GLN A 461 -19.95 36.57 13.62
CA GLN A 461 -18.75 35.75 13.66
C GLN A 461 -18.96 34.59 12.70
N LEU A 462 -18.51 34.78 11.46
CA LEU A 462 -18.81 33.94 10.32
C LEU A 462 -17.55 33.23 9.86
N THR A 463 -17.63 31.91 9.83
CA THR A 463 -16.59 31.03 9.28
C THR A 463 -17.15 30.23 8.12
N ILE A 464 -16.43 30.22 7.01
CA ILE A 464 -16.71 29.38 5.86
C ILE A 464 -15.79 28.15 5.96
N LEU A 465 -16.38 26.96 5.81
CA LEU A 465 -15.68 25.69 5.77
C LEU A 465 -15.99 25.04 4.43
N ILE A 466 -14.96 24.60 3.70
CA ILE A 466 -15.09 23.99 2.37
C ILE A 466 -14.23 22.73 2.32
N THR A 467 -14.79 21.65 1.77
CA THR A 467 -14.05 20.44 1.39
C THR A 467 -14.43 20.00 -0.01
N GLN A 468 -13.46 19.46 -0.74
CA GLN A 468 -13.63 18.90 -2.07
C GLN A 468 -12.98 17.51 -2.17
N SER A 469 -13.66 16.62 -2.90
CA SER A 469 -13.10 15.34 -3.34
C SER A 469 -13.24 15.27 -4.85
N LEU A 470 -12.14 14.98 -5.56
CA LEU A 470 -12.06 15.04 -7.01
C LEU A 470 -11.65 13.69 -7.60
N GLN A 471 -12.40 13.20 -8.57
CA GLN A 471 -11.96 12.18 -9.51
C GLN A 471 -11.73 12.80 -10.89
N TYR A 472 -10.56 12.52 -11.46
CA TYR A 472 -10.23 12.71 -12.86
C TYR A 472 -9.86 11.35 -13.45
N ILE A 473 -10.41 11.02 -14.62
CA ILE A 473 -10.01 9.83 -15.36
C ILE A 473 -9.97 10.12 -16.86
N LEU A 474 -8.87 9.66 -17.48
CA LEU A 474 -8.66 9.69 -18.92
C LEU A 474 -8.76 8.28 -19.48
N VAL A 475 -9.65 8.07 -20.43
CA VAL A 475 -9.95 6.75 -20.99
C VAL A 475 -9.74 6.76 -22.51
N ASP A 476 -9.06 5.74 -23.03
CA ASP A 476 -9.03 5.48 -24.47
C ASP A 476 -10.38 4.89 -24.90
N GLN A 477 -11.11 5.59 -25.78
CA GLN A 477 -12.48 5.16 -26.13
C GLN A 477 -12.52 3.83 -26.90
N SER A 478 -11.45 3.49 -27.62
CA SER A 478 -11.44 2.29 -28.47
C SER A 478 -11.26 1.00 -27.67
N SER A 479 -10.52 1.08 -26.57
CA SER A 479 -10.17 -0.06 -25.73
C SER A 479 -10.85 -0.05 -24.35
N GLY A 480 -11.39 1.09 -23.92
CA GLY A 480 -11.88 1.28 -22.54
C GLY A 480 -10.77 1.33 -21.49
N ARG A 481 -9.49 1.36 -21.91
CA ARG A 481 -8.31 1.38 -21.04
C ARG A 481 -8.14 2.76 -20.40
N VAL A 482 -7.77 2.76 -19.12
CA VAL A 482 -7.38 3.98 -18.41
C VAL A 482 -5.96 4.39 -18.84
N LEU A 483 -5.77 5.67 -19.12
CA LEU A 483 -4.49 6.26 -19.51
C LEU A 483 -3.89 7.14 -18.40
N ASP A 484 -4.74 7.82 -17.65
CA ASP A 484 -4.38 8.63 -16.49
C ASP A 484 -5.58 8.68 -15.53
N LEU A 485 -5.30 8.78 -14.24
CA LEU A 485 -6.30 8.83 -13.18
C LEU A 485 -5.76 9.56 -11.96
N VAL A 486 -6.57 10.47 -11.43
CA VAL A 486 -6.31 11.16 -10.17
C VAL A 486 -7.55 11.05 -9.27
N ASN A 487 -7.37 10.57 -8.04
CA ASN A 487 -8.40 10.45 -7.01
C ASN A 487 -7.93 11.21 -5.77
N LEU A 488 -8.44 12.42 -5.58
CA LEU A 488 -8.05 13.32 -4.51
C LEU A 488 -9.19 13.48 -3.51
N ASP A 489 -8.82 13.54 -2.24
CA ASP A 489 -9.71 13.96 -1.17
C ASP A 489 -8.93 14.88 -0.20
N GLY A 490 -9.65 15.60 0.65
CA GLY A 490 -9.02 16.54 1.57
C GLY A 490 -8.53 17.83 0.90
N LEU A 491 -9.12 18.23 -0.23
CA LEU A 491 -8.96 19.58 -0.79
C LEU A 491 -9.75 20.56 0.09
N VAL A 492 -9.11 21.08 1.13
CA VAL A 492 -9.75 21.91 2.16
C VAL A 492 -9.53 23.40 1.88
N ALA A 493 -10.58 24.19 2.05
CA ALA A 493 -10.53 25.65 2.04
C ALA A 493 -11.40 26.23 3.16
N GLY A 494 -11.23 27.52 3.43
CA GLY A 494 -12.00 28.18 4.47
C GLY A 494 -11.59 29.63 4.71
N MET A 495 -12.50 30.37 5.33
CA MET A 495 -12.34 31.80 5.57
C MET A 495 -13.05 32.22 6.86
N ASP A 496 -12.31 32.86 7.76
CA ASP A 496 -12.89 33.68 8.84
C ASP A 496 -13.23 35.05 8.27
N VAL A 497 -14.47 35.23 7.81
CA VAL A 497 -14.93 36.44 7.12
C VAL A 497 -14.66 37.67 7.99
N ASN A 498 -14.91 37.56 9.30
CA ASN A 498 -14.81 38.68 10.23
C ASN A 498 -13.39 39.16 10.44
N ARG A 499 -12.44 38.24 10.54
CA ARG A 499 -11.01 38.58 10.64
C ARG A 499 -10.54 39.43 9.46
N PHE A 500 -11.02 39.15 8.25
CA PHE A 500 -10.55 39.81 7.04
C PHE A 500 -11.38 41.03 6.61
N LEU A 501 -12.55 41.27 7.21
CA LEU A 501 -13.37 42.47 6.98
C LEU A 501 -12.71 43.76 7.47
N ALA A 502 -11.97 43.75 8.59
CA ALA A 502 -11.25 44.94 9.07
C ALA A 502 -9.89 45.11 8.34
N GLY A 503 -9.23 44.01 7.99
CA GLY A 503 -7.84 44.01 7.48
C GLY A 503 -6.83 43.87 8.63
N SER A 504 -5.54 44.07 8.34
CA SER A 504 -4.43 43.82 9.28
C SER A 504 -4.23 44.87 10.38
N THR A 505 -5.15 45.83 10.55
CA THR A 505 -4.97 46.93 11.51
C THR A 505 -5.96 46.83 12.67
N ASN A 506 -5.44 46.49 13.86
CA ASN A 506 -6.14 46.63 15.15
C ASN A 506 -6.05 48.05 15.70
N THR A 507 -5.51 48.99 14.94
CA THR A 507 -5.36 50.41 15.30
C THR A 507 -6.43 51.23 14.58
N PRO A 508 -6.88 52.37 15.16
CA PRO A 508 -7.63 53.38 14.42
C PRO A 508 -6.78 53.84 13.24
N ASP A 509 -7.00 53.22 12.08
CA ASP A 509 -6.20 53.43 10.89
C ASP A 509 -6.80 54.59 10.11
N PHE A 510 -6.18 55.75 10.24
CA PHE A 510 -6.47 56.92 9.41
C PHE A 510 -5.74 56.86 8.04
N GLY A 511 -4.98 55.78 7.77
CA GLY A 511 -4.08 55.61 6.63
C GLY A 511 -4.50 54.57 5.58
N SER A 512 -5.04 53.40 5.93
CA SER A 512 -5.70 52.50 4.95
C SER A 512 -7.23 52.64 5.03
N ARG A 513 -7.77 53.51 4.17
CA ARG A 513 -9.16 53.99 4.27
C ARG A 513 -10.25 52.90 4.12
N ALA A 514 -9.89 51.69 3.68
CA ALA A 514 -10.81 50.58 3.45
C ALA A 514 -11.24 49.81 4.72
N GLY A 515 -10.41 49.78 5.76
CA GLY A 515 -10.66 49.02 7.01
C GLY A 515 -11.56 49.75 8.00
N MET A 516 -11.59 51.07 7.95
CA MET A 516 -12.19 51.90 9.00
C MET A 516 -13.69 51.68 9.20
N PHE A 517 -14.42 51.24 8.16
CA PHE A 517 -15.86 50.98 8.24
C PHE A 517 -16.19 49.64 8.90
N TRP A 518 -15.22 48.76 9.07
CA TRP A 518 -15.41 47.40 9.57
C TRP A 518 -14.81 47.18 10.97
N LEU A 519 -14.28 48.23 11.60
CA LEU A 519 -13.75 48.19 12.96
C LEU A 519 -14.84 47.73 13.95
N THR A 520 -14.50 46.72 14.75
CA THR A 520 -15.41 46.05 15.69
C THR A 520 -15.30 46.55 17.12
N ASN A 521 -14.22 47.25 17.46
CA ASN A 521 -14.03 47.93 18.75
C ASN A 521 -15.13 48.95 19.00
N ARG A 522 -15.46 49.15 20.28
CA ARG A 522 -16.51 50.06 20.75
C ARG A 522 -15.90 51.07 21.70
N ASP A 523 -16.43 52.29 21.70
CA ASP A 523 -16.19 53.23 22.78
C ASP A 523 -17.12 52.89 23.95
N THR A 524 -16.63 53.06 25.17
CA THR A 524 -17.39 52.91 26.42
C THR A 524 -18.67 53.77 26.47
N SER A 525 -18.74 54.86 25.68
CA SER A 525 -19.88 55.78 25.65
C SER A 525 -21.03 55.37 24.71
N THR A 526 -20.83 54.35 23.84
CA THR A 526 -21.83 53.95 22.84
C THR A 526 -21.84 52.44 22.58
N PRO A 527 -23.02 51.82 22.40
CA PRO A 527 -23.09 50.42 22.00
C PRO A 527 -22.68 50.20 20.53
N MET A 528 -22.46 51.24 19.72
CA MET A 528 -22.02 51.11 18.32
C MET A 528 -20.53 50.79 18.21
N THR A 529 -20.15 50.03 17.18
CA THR A 529 -18.74 49.86 16.83
C THR A 529 -18.19 51.10 16.14
N TRP A 530 -16.88 51.32 16.20
CA TRP A 530 -16.23 52.42 15.48
C TRP A 530 -16.52 52.38 13.97
N GLY A 531 -16.65 51.19 13.37
CA GLY A 531 -17.02 51.05 11.97
C GLY A 531 -18.41 51.64 11.65
N ILE A 532 -19.37 51.47 12.55
CA ILE A 532 -20.73 52.02 12.42
C ILE A 532 -20.70 53.53 12.62
N THR A 533 -19.96 54.02 13.61
CA THR A 533 -19.79 55.47 13.85
C THR A 533 -19.14 56.14 12.65
N ASN A 534 -18.10 55.54 12.05
CA ASN A 534 -17.43 56.04 10.85
C ASN A 534 -18.37 56.09 9.65
N GLN A 535 -19.22 55.06 9.46
CA GLN A 535 -20.23 55.05 8.41
C GLN A 535 -21.23 56.22 8.55
N ILE A 536 -21.73 56.48 9.77
CA ILE A 536 -22.65 57.60 10.04
C ILE A 536 -21.96 58.96 9.86
N TYR A 537 -20.69 59.05 10.28
CA TYR A 537 -19.90 60.28 10.14
C TYR A 537 -19.67 60.64 8.67
N VAL A 538 -19.21 59.69 7.86
CA VAL A 538 -19.07 59.88 6.40
C VAL A 538 -20.40 60.22 5.75
N ALA A 539 -21.50 59.59 6.18
CA ALA A 539 -22.82 59.87 5.63
C ALA A 539 -23.38 61.26 5.97
N SER A 540 -22.86 61.92 7.02
CA SER A 540 -23.33 63.22 7.50
C SER A 540 -22.34 64.36 7.26
N GLN A 541 -21.14 64.07 6.76
CA GLN A 541 -20.07 65.04 6.53
C GLN A 541 -19.42 64.82 5.16
N ASN A 542 -18.93 65.87 4.51
CA ASN A 542 -18.20 65.74 3.26
C ASN A 542 -16.72 65.42 3.49
N VAL A 543 -16.41 64.20 3.91
CA VAL A 543 -15.04 63.81 4.31
C VAL A 543 -14.34 62.87 3.32
N LEU A 544 -15.09 62.12 2.50
CA LEU A 544 -14.55 61.30 1.41
C LEU A 544 -14.65 62.06 0.09
N SER A 545 -13.69 61.87 -0.83
CA SER A 545 -13.86 62.29 -2.23
C SER A 545 -14.95 61.46 -2.93
N ASP A 546 -15.42 61.91 -4.09
CA ASP A 546 -16.48 61.20 -4.84
C ASP A 546 -15.99 59.83 -5.37
N ALA A 547 -14.71 59.74 -5.72
CA ALA A 547 -14.06 58.50 -6.10
C ALA A 547 -14.10 57.51 -4.93
N GLU A 548 -13.63 57.93 -3.75
CA GLU A 548 -13.58 57.07 -2.56
C GLU A 548 -14.96 56.64 -2.07
N TRP A 549 -15.94 57.55 -2.11
CA TRP A 549 -17.32 57.21 -1.78
C TRP A 549 -17.83 56.06 -2.68
N ASN A 550 -17.56 56.15 -3.98
CA ASN A 550 -17.97 55.14 -4.95
C ASN A 550 -17.13 53.86 -4.85
N ASP A 551 -15.85 53.94 -4.50
CA ASP A 551 -14.95 52.80 -4.37
C ASP A 551 -15.33 51.88 -3.22
N TYR A 552 -15.98 52.39 -2.16
CA TYR A 552 -16.41 51.60 -1.01
C TYR A 552 -17.90 51.23 -1.00
N MET A 553 -18.62 51.51 -2.09
CA MET A 553 -20.03 51.16 -2.26
C MET A 553 -20.26 50.17 -3.41
N LEU A 554 -21.29 49.34 -3.26
CA LEU A 554 -21.73 48.42 -4.33
C LEU A 554 -22.40 49.16 -5.50
N SER A 555 -23.22 50.16 -5.19
CA SER A 555 -23.96 50.95 -6.18
C SER A 555 -23.43 52.38 -6.19
N PRO A 556 -22.64 52.79 -7.20
CA PRO A 556 -22.06 54.12 -7.26
C PRO A 556 -23.13 55.19 -7.52
N ILE A 557 -22.84 56.41 -7.08
CA ILE A 557 -23.65 57.61 -7.31
C ILE A 557 -22.85 58.63 -8.14
N ALA A 558 -23.54 59.41 -8.97
CA ALA A 558 -22.93 60.28 -9.96
C ALA A 558 -23.41 61.73 -9.87
N GLY A 559 -22.55 62.67 -10.27
CA GLY A 559 -22.81 64.11 -10.17
C GLY A 559 -23.13 64.54 -8.74
N SER A 560 -24.02 65.52 -8.57
CA SER A 560 -24.43 66.07 -7.26
C SER A 560 -25.16 65.10 -6.31
N GLN A 561 -25.26 63.80 -6.63
CA GLN A 561 -26.05 62.82 -5.87
C GLN A 561 -25.46 62.56 -4.48
N LYS A 562 -24.12 62.60 -4.33
CA LYS A 562 -23.46 62.42 -3.04
C LYS A 562 -23.78 63.58 -2.11
N GLU A 563 -23.62 64.81 -2.61
CA GLU A 563 -23.92 66.04 -1.88
C GLU A 563 -25.39 66.07 -1.45
N LYS A 564 -26.31 65.74 -2.36
CA LYS A 564 -27.75 65.64 -2.07
C LYS A 564 -28.07 64.57 -1.04
N ALA A 565 -27.37 63.43 -1.08
CA ALA A 565 -27.55 62.35 -0.12
C ALA A 565 -27.07 62.75 1.29
N ILE A 566 -25.92 63.43 1.38
CA ILE A 566 -25.39 63.99 2.65
C ILE A 566 -26.36 65.05 3.18
N ASP A 567 -26.76 66.02 2.37
CA ASP A 567 -27.70 67.08 2.81
C ASP A 567 -29.05 66.49 3.21
N GLY A 568 -29.58 65.53 2.44
CA GLY A 568 -30.79 64.80 2.80
C GLY A 568 -30.68 64.14 4.18
N PHE A 569 -29.57 63.45 4.45
CA PHE A 569 -29.35 62.78 5.73
C PHE A 569 -29.12 63.77 6.87
N ARG A 570 -28.38 64.85 6.66
CA ARG A 570 -28.18 65.92 7.66
C ARG A 570 -29.50 66.57 8.04
N LYS A 571 -30.34 66.90 7.05
CA LYS A 571 -31.69 67.43 7.29
C LYS A 571 -32.55 66.42 8.04
N PHE A 572 -32.44 65.13 7.73
CA PHE A 572 -33.07 64.08 8.53
C PHE A 572 -32.55 64.09 9.97
N LEU A 573 -31.25 64.27 10.22
CA LEU A 573 -30.69 64.38 11.59
C LEU A 573 -31.04 65.70 12.30
N GLY A 574 -31.69 66.66 11.64
CA GLY A 574 -31.94 68.00 12.18
C GLY A 574 -30.73 68.93 12.16
N LEU A 575 -29.71 68.59 11.36
CA LEU A 575 -28.52 69.39 11.12
C LEU A 575 -28.69 70.27 9.87
N PRO A 576 -28.06 71.45 9.81
CA PRO A 576 -28.11 72.29 8.62
C PRO A 576 -27.42 71.60 7.43
N PRO A 577 -27.96 71.68 6.19
CA PRO A 577 -27.30 71.18 4.99
C PRO A 577 -25.95 71.89 4.74
N LEU A 578 -25.02 71.20 4.07
CA LEU A 578 -23.68 71.70 3.73
C LEU A 578 -23.60 72.31 2.33
N PHE A 579 -24.34 71.76 1.36
CA PHE A 579 -24.16 72.09 -0.05
C PHE A 579 -25.28 72.96 -0.62
N ASP A 580 -26.51 72.80 -0.13
CA ASP A 580 -27.63 73.71 -0.39
C ASP A 580 -28.19 74.29 0.92
N PRO A 581 -27.57 75.37 1.46
CA PRO A 581 -27.99 75.99 2.71
C PRO A 581 -29.44 76.52 2.72
N ALA A 582 -30.03 76.75 1.55
CA ALA A 582 -31.39 77.30 1.42
C ALA A 582 -32.48 76.22 1.55
N ASP A 583 -32.18 74.97 1.23
CA ASP A 583 -33.12 73.85 1.35
C ASP A 583 -33.07 73.22 2.74
N THR A 584 -33.80 73.80 3.70
CA THR A 584 -33.88 73.27 5.08
C THR A 584 -34.96 72.20 5.28
N ASN A 585 -35.67 71.78 4.22
CA ASN A 585 -36.80 70.86 4.36
C ASN A 585 -36.32 69.43 4.64
N PRO A 586 -36.74 68.79 5.75
CA PRO A 586 -36.36 67.41 6.04
C PRO A 586 -37.02 66.44 5.04
N PRO A 587 -36.37 65.32 4.70
CA PRO A 587 -36.98 64.27 3.90
C PRO A 587 -38.29 63.76 4.55
N PRO A 588 -39.33 63.43 3.75
CA PRO A 588 -40.58 62.90 4.28
C PRO A 588 -40.38 61.50 4.88
N GLY A 589 -40.91 61.27 6.09
CA GLY A 589 -40.91 59.96 6.75
C GLY A 589 -40.22 59.93 8.11
N LEU A 590 -40.41 58.82 8.83
CA LEU A 590 -39.80 58.59 10.15
C LEU A 590 -38.52 57.75 10.08
N VAL A 591 -38.19 57.22 8.90
CA VAL A 591 -37.04 56.36 8.68
C VAL A 591 -36.29 56.79 7.43
N MET A 592 -34.97 56.69 7.47
CA MET A 592 -34.09 56.97 6.34
C MET A 592 -32.94 55.97 6.33
N GLN A 593 -32.61 55.40 5.18
CA GLN A 593 -31.37 54.63 5.04
C GLN A 593 -30.18 55.59 5.12
N VAL A 594 -29.16 55.24 5.90
CA VAL A 594 -27.89 55.95 5.91
C VAL A 594 -27.29 55.90 4.49
N PRO A 595 -27.04 57.04 3.85
CA PRO A 595 -26.76 57.11 2.41
C PRO A 595 -25.46 56.40 2.00
N PHE A 596 -24.49 56.30 2.90
CA PHE A 596 -23.27 55.54 2.67
C PHE A 596 -23.44 54.09 3.15
N THR A 597 -23.38 53.13 2.23
CA THR A 597 -23.40 51.69 2.51
C THR A 597 -22.02 51.10 2.23
N PRO A 598 -21.15 50.97 3.24
CA PRO A 598 -19.84 50.36 3.05
C PRO A 598 -20.04 48.90 2.63
N ALA A 599 -19.34 48.52 1.57
CA ALA A 599 -19.23 47.17 1.09
C ALA A 599 -17.75 46.77 1.01
N ARG A 600 -17.50 45.46 1.00
CA ARG A 600 -16.16 44.89 0.89
C ARG A 600 -16.24 43.52 0.25
N ARG A 601 -15.29 43.21 -0.64
CA ARG A 601 -15.14 41.89 -1.24
C ARG A 601 -13.90 41.22 -0.64
N LEU A 602 -14.05 39.96 -0.27
CA LEU A 602 -12.96 39.07 0.12
C LEU A 602 -12.90 37.97 -0.93
N SER A 603 -11.72 37.65 -1.41
CA SER A 603 -11.53 36.59 -2.41
C SER A 603 -10.38 35.70 -1.97
N GLN A 604 -10.60 34.40 -1.98
CA GLN A 604 -9.57 33.39 -1.74
C GLN A 604 -9.44 32.56 -3.00
N THR A 605 -8.21 32.37 -3.49
CA THR A 605 -7.94 31.52 -4.63
C THR A 605 -6.87 30.52 -4.27
N LEU A 606 -7.18 29.23 -4.37
CA LEU A 606 -6.31 28.11 -4.06
C LEU A 606 -6.04 27.29 -5.31
N TRP A 607 -4.81 26.78 -5.42
CA TRP A 607 -4.31 26.03 -6.58
C TRP A 607 -3.60 24.76 -6.14
N TRP A 608 -4.12 23.61 -6.55
CA TRP A 608 -3.44 22.32 -6.44
C TRP A 608 -2.87 21.95 -7.80
N GLN A 609 -1.57 22.13 -7.95
CA GLN A 609 -0.91 22.11 -9.26
C GLN A 609 0.07 20.93 -9.35
N ALA A 610 -0.04 20.17 -10.44
CA ALA A 610 1.00 19.25 -10.85
C ALA A 610 2.30 20.03 -11.13
N ASN A 611 3.40 19.51 -10.60
CA ASN A 611 4.73 20.11 -10.78
C ASN A 611 5.49 19.53 -11.97
N ASP A 612 5.06 18.38 -12.49
CA ASP A 612 5.53 17.74 -13.73
C ASP A 612 4.35 16.90 -14.24
N PRO A 613 3.98 16.97 -15.53
CA PRO A 613 2.81 16.30 -16.09
C PRO A 613 2.95 14.78 -16.26
N LEU A 614 4.15 14.21 -16.12
CA LEU A 614 4.39 12.85 -16.61
C LEU A 614 4.05 11.72 -15.62
N VAL A 615 3.62 12.03 -14.39
CA VAL A 615 3.45 11.02 -13.32
C VAL A 615 2.22 11.32 -12.46
N HIS A 616 1.71 10.27 -11.82
CA HIS A 616 0.51 10.28 -10.99
C HIS A 616 0.77 10.85 -9.59
N TYR A 617 -0.26 11.47 -9.00
CA TYR A 617 -0.09 12.34 -7.83
C TYR A 617 -0.84 11.82 -6.62
N HIS A 618 -0.18 11.88 -5.46
CA HIS A 618 -0.85 11.92 -4.17
C HIS A 618 -1.20 13.38 -3.84
N ILE A 619 -2.24 13.63 -3.03
CA ILE A 619 -2.66 15.00 -2.66
C ILE A 619 -1.52 15.85 -2.10
N ALA A 620 -0.61 15.22 -1.36
CA ALA A 620 0.56 15.88 -0.78
C ALA A 620 1.58 16.39 -1.81
N ASP A 621 1.62 15.80 -3.01
CA ASP A 621 2.50 16.27 -4.09
C ASP A 621 1.98 17.58 -4.71
N LEU A 622 0.66 17.82 -4.62
CA LEU A 622 0.00 19.00 -5.17
C LEU A 622 -0.01 20.20 -4.21
N PHE A 623 0.27 20.00 -2.92
CA PHE A 623 0.31 21.08 -1.93
C PHE A 623 1.48 22.05 -2.13
N ASP A 624 1.18 23.33 -1.92
CA ASP A 624 2.14 24.42 -1.99
C ASP A 624 1.93 25.42 -0.85
N PRO A 625 2.98 25.77 -0.08
CA PRO A 625 2.85 26.69 1.06
C PRO A 625 2.34 28.10 0.72
N VAL A 626 2.33 28.51 -0.55
CA VAL A 626 1.87 29.82 -1.00
C VAL A 626 0.50 29.72 -1.67
N PHE A 627 0.34 28.77 -2.59
CA PHE A 627 -0.87 28.68 -3.43
C PHE A 627 -1.97 27.81 -2.84
N THR A 628 -1.70 27.02 -1.79
CA THR A 628 -2.70 26.25 -1.04
C THR A 628 -2.89 26.77 0.40
N ASP A 629 -2.33 27.93 0.74
CA ASP A 629 -2.51 28.55 2.05
C ASP A 629 -3.91 29.15 2.19
N THR A 630 -4.72 28.56 3.07
CA THR A 630 -6.07 29.02 3.39
C THR A 630 -6.10 30.37 4.12
N ASN A 631 -4.96 30.93 4.53
CA ASN A 631 -4.88 32.28 5.07
C ASN A 631 -4.63 33.35 3.99
N ASN A 632 -4.33 32.96 2.75
CA ASN A 632 -4.06 33.88 1.66
C ASN A 632 -5.38 34.43 1.08
N ILE A 633 -5.91 35.46 1.74
CA ILE A 633 -7.19 36.09 1.40
C ILE A 633 -6.95 37.51 0.92
N LEU A 634 -7.41 37.80 -0.30
CA LEU A 634 -7.36 39.11 -0.90
C LEU A 634 -8.54 39.95 -0.42
N VAL A 635 -8.21 41.10 0.15
CA VAL A 635 -9.18 42.16 0.46
C VAL A 635 -9.27 43.09 -0.74
N LEU A 636 -10.44 43.16 -1.36
CA LEU A 636 -10.68 43.92 -2.58
C LEU A 636 -11.75 44.99 -2.37
N LEU A 637 -11.73 46.01 -3.23
CA LEU A 637 -12.86 46.93 -3.35
C LEU A 637 -14.10 46.14 -3.85
N PRO A 638 -15.33 46.55 -3.52
CA PRO A 638 -16.55 45.80 -3.85
C PRO A 638 -16.74 45.52 -5.35
N ARG A 639 -16.23 46.43 -6.19
CA ARG A 639 -16.33 46.37 -7.66
C ARG A 639 -15.02 45.93 -8.32
N GLN A 640 -13.97 45.66 -7.54
CA GLN A 640 -12.73 45.13 -8.05
C GLN A 640 -12.87 43.63 -8.29
N SER A 641 -12.39 43.19 -9.46
CA SER A 641 -12.32 41.76 -9.77
C SER A 641 -11.09 41.14 -9.10
N PRO A 642 -11.19 39.86 -8.67
CA PRO A 642 -10.05 39.10 -8.23
C PRO A 642 -9.04 38.91 -9.39
N PRO A 643 -7.80 38.52 -9.08
CA PRO A 643 -6.81 38.18 -10.09
C PRO A 643 -7.33 37.11 -11.05
N ALA A 644 -6.88 37.17 -12.30
CA ALA A 644 -7.23 36.15 -13.28
C ALA A 644 -6.72 34.77 -12.87
N SER A 645 -7.48 33.74 -13.24
CA SER A 645 -7.11 32.35 -13.07
C SER A 645 -5.83 31.98 -13.85
N ASN A 646 -5.02 31.06 -13.32
CA ASN A 646 -3.90 30.42 -14.01
C ASN A 646 -4.33 29.25 -14.92
N LEU A 647 -5.62 28.92 -14.98
CA LEU A 647 -6.13 27.96 -15.98
C LEU A 647 -5.81 28.45 -17.39
N GLY A 648 -5.35 27.54 -18.24
CA GLY A 648 -4.90 27.76 -19.60
C GLY A 648 -3.43 28.16 -19.71
N PHE A 649 -2.69 28.21 -18.59
CA PHE A 649 -1.30 28.63 -18.55
C PHE A 649 -0.42 27.63 -17.80
N LEU A 650 0.86 27.62 -18.15
CA LEU A 650 1.85 26.80 -17.46
C LEU A 650 1.85 27.08 -15.94
N ASN A 651 1.68 26.01 -15.16
CA ASN A 651 1.63 26.03 -13.70
C ASN A 651 2.79 26.82 -13.10
N HIS A 652 2.51 27.53 -12.01
CA HIS A 652 3.55 28.22 -11.24
C HIS A 652 4.57 27.23 -10.65
N ARG A 653 4.12 26.01 -10.36
CA ARG A 653 4.96 24.92 -9.84
C ARG A 653 5.58 24.03 -10.92
N TYR A 654 5.35 24.29 -12.21
CA TYR A 654 5.96 23.50 -13.28
C TYR A 654 7.49 23.57 -13.18
N ARG A 655 8.12 22.46 -12.80
CA ARG A 655 9.54 22.39 -12.44
C ARG A 655 10.31 21.18 -12.95
N PRO A 656 9.87 20.40 -13.94
CA PRO A 656 10.78 19.44 -14.53
C PRO A 656 11.74 20.21 -15.47
N TRP A 657 12.96 19.71 -15.68
CA TRP A 657 13.74 20.03 -16.88
C TRP A 657 14.29 21.47 -17.09
N GLY A 658 14.27 22.33 -16.06
CA GLY A 658 14.74 23.72 -16.20
C GLY A 658 13.96 24.75 -15.38
N GLY A 659 12.84 24.35 -14.77
CA GLY A 659 11.95 25.27 -14.06
C GLY A 659 10.99 26.03 -15.00
N SER A 660 10.02 26.74 -14.43
CA SER A 660 9.09 27.59 -15.19
C SER A 660 9.83 28.79 -15.78
N PRO A 661 9.92 28.94 -17.12
CA PRO A 661 10.63 30.06 -17.73
C PRO A 661 10.08 31.41 -17.23
N GLY A 662 10.87 32.14 -16.46
CA GLY A 662 10.55 33.52 -16.03
C GLY A 662 9.65 33.67 -14.79
N LYS A 663 9.26 32.59 -14.09
CA LYS A 663 8.40 32.67 -12.88
C LYS A 663 9.10 32.39 -11.54
N ASP A 664 10.19 31.61 -11.50
CA ASP A 664 11.00 31.38 -10.28
C ASP A 664 12.50 31.13 -10.61
N PRO A 665 13.43 32.03 -10.27
CA PRO A 665 14.86 31.84 -10.49
C PRO A 665 15.47 30.93 -9.40
N ASN A 666 15.36 29.61 -9.57
CA ASN A 666 16.02 28.64 -8.67
C ASN A 666 17.42 28.27 -9.16
N ALA A 667 18.38 28.14 -8.22
CA ALA A 667 19.76 27.73 -8.48
C ALA A 667 19.88 26.28 -9.01
N SER A 668 18.97 25.37 -8.64
CA SER A 668 18.97 23.96 -9.09
C SER A 668 18.18 23.71 -10.39
N ALA A 669 17.68 24.77 -11.03
CA ALA A 669 16.90 24.69 -12.28
C ALA A 669 17.61 23.89 -13.40
N PHE A 670 18.93 24.10 -13.55
CA PHE A 670 19.77 23.44 -14.54
C PHE A 670 20.95 22.68 -13.92
N ASP A 671 20.84 22.31 -12.64
CA ASP A 671 21.91 21.57 -11.98
C ASP A 671 22.00 20.15 -12.52
N SER A 672 23.03 19.89 -13.32
CA SER A 672 23.30 18.59 -13.93
C SER A 672 23.64 17.47 -12.94
N ALA A 673 23.99 17.81 -11.69
CA ALA A 673 24.21 16.82 -10.64
C ALA A 673 22.89 16.28 -10.07
N LEU A 674 21.78 17.01 -10.25
CA LEU A 674 20.45 16.69 -9.71
C LEU A 674 19.45 16.33 -10.81
N LYS A 675 19.51 16.98 -11.97
CA LYS A 675 18.60 16.77 -13.11
C LYS A 675 19.33 16.19 -14.32
N ASP A 676 18.59 15.50 -15.19
CA ASP A 676 19.11 15.10 -16.50
C ASP A 676 19.29 16.35 -17.38
N ARG A 677 20.43 16.43 -18.10
CA ARG A 677 20.78 17.55 -18.97
C ARG A 677 20.10 17.48 -20.33
N LEU A 678 19.64 16.30 -20.72
CA LEU A 678 19.08 16.01 -22.04
C LEU A 678 17.56 16.13 -22.08
N ILE A 679 16.89 16.16 -20.93
CA ILE A 679 15.44 16.28 -20.86
C ILE A 679 15.10 17.75 -20.56
N ARG A 680 14.45 18.43 -21.52
CA ARG A 680 14.06 19.87 -21.47
C ARG A 680 12.55 20.08 -21.62
N GLN A 681 11.83 19.07 -22.08
CA GLN A 681 10.39 19.06 -22.36
C GLN A 681 9.88 17.61 -22.31
N SER A 682 8.56 17.42 -22.31
CA SER A 682 7.94 16.09 -22.25
C SER A 682 8.38 15.15 -23.37
N ASP A 683 8.62 15.67 -24.59
CA ASP A 683 9.09 14.88 -25.73
C ASP A 683 10.49 14.30 -25.55
N ASP A 684 11.34 14.95 -24.77
CA ASP A 684 12.71 14.52 -24.52
C ASP A 684 12.77 13.37 -23.49
N TRP A 685 11.68 13.16 -22.74
CA TRP A 685 11.61 12.05 -21.79
C TRP A 685 11.62 10.73 -22.56
N ASP A 686 12.69 9.97 -22.39
CA ASP A 686 12.85 8.66 -23.01
C ASP A 686 12.41 7.59 -22.01
N PHE A 687 11.17 7.11 -22.16
CA PHE A 687 10.68 5.99 -21.38
C PHE A 687 11.16 4.69 -22.03
N PRO A 688 12.12 3.98 -21.43
CA PRO A 688 12.77 2.83 -22.08
C PRO A 688 11.77 1.70 -22.38
N SER A 689 12.05 0.94 -23.44
CA SER A 689 11.38 -0.33 -23.74
C SER A 689 12.43 -1.45 -23.81
N GLU A 690 13.16 -1.61 -22.70
CA GLU A 690 14.27 -2.56 -22.56
C GLU A 690 13.81 -3.78 -21.76
N THR A 691 14.22 -4.98 -22.17
CA THR A 691 13.89 -6.21 -21.43
C THR A 691 14.73 -6.39 -20.17
N THR A 692 15.83 -5.63 -20.01
CA THR A 692 16.77 -5.75 -18.89
C THR A 692 16.73 -4.50 -18.02
N VAL A 693 16.27 -4.65 -16.77
CA VAL A 693 16.32 -3.59 -15.75
C VAL A 693 17.76 -3.41 -15.27
N ASN A 694 18.25 -2.18 -15.31
CA ASN A 694 19.54 -1.80 -14.74
C ASN A 694 19.47 -0.38 -14.14
N LEU A 695 20.48 0.02 -13.38
CA LEU A 695 20.51 1.35 -12.74
C LEU A 695 20.44 2.50 -13.75
N ASN A 696 21.02 2.34 -14.95
CA ASN A 696 20.95 3.38 -16.00
C ASN A 696 19.54 3.51 -16.58
N TRP A 697 18.77 2.43 -16.60
CA TRP A 697 17.37 2.43 -16.99
C TRP A 697 16.50 3.08 -15.90
N LEU A 698 16.74 2.78 -14.62
CA LEU A 698 15.96 3.35 -13.51
C LEU A 698 16.24 4.85 -13.35
N ASP A 699 17.47 5.27 -13.66
CA ASP A 699 17.86 6.67 -13.80
C ASP A 699 17.02 7.38 -14.85
N ARG A 700 16.87 6.80 -16.05
CA ARG A 700 16.07 7.38 -17.16
C ARG A 700 14.58 7.55 -16.82
N VAL A 701 14.03 6.66 -16.01
CA VAL A 701 12.60 6.72 -15.61
C VAL A 701 12.35 7.78 -14.53
N HIS A 702 13.25 7.92 -13.55
CA HIS A 702 12.97 8.70 -12.33
C HIS A 702 13.83 9.97 -12.13
N ARG A 703 14.96 10.14 -12.81
CA ARG A 703 15.87 11.26 -12.54
C ARG A 703 15.33 12.59 -13.02
N GLY A 704 15.57 13.65 -12.23
CA GLY A 704 15.32 15.03 -12.64
C GLY A 704 13.85 15.46 -12.55
N THR A 705 13.05 14.61 -11.93
CA THR A 705 11.63 14.83 -11.68
C THR A 705 11.38 15.02 -10.17
N PRO A 706 10.34 15.78 -9.77
CA PRO A 706 10.02 15.99 -8.36
C PRO A 706 9.62 14.72 -7.58
N TRP A 707 9.36 13.61 -8.28
CA TRP A 707 9.04 12.28 -7.75
C TRP A 707 10.21 11.29 -7.81
N GLN A 708 11.44 11.79 -7.95
CA GLN A 708 12.62 10.95 -7.81
C GLN A 708 12.64 10.33 -6.40
N THR A 709 12.31 9.05 -6.31
CA THR A 709 12.34 8.26 -5.07
C THR A 709 13.71 7.62 -4.85
N ILE A 710 14.57 7.56 -5.87
CA ILE A 710 15.87 6.90 -5.81
C ILE A 710 16.98 7.89 -6.12
N TYR A 711 17.97 7.97 -5.24
CA TYR A 711 19.08 8.91 -5.36
C TYR A 711 20.19 8.37 -6.29
N PHE A 712 20.29 8.92 -7.50
CA PHE A 712 21.32 8.57 -8.49
C PHE A 712 22.45 9.62 -8.61
N GLY A 713 22.36 10.72 -7.86
CA GLY A 713 23.27 11.87 -7.96
C GLY A 713 24.51 11.77 -7.08
N SER A 714 25.41 12.76 -7.21
CA SER A 714 26.56 12.95 -6.31
C SER A 714 26.42 14.14 -5.35
N SER A 715 25.46 15.04 -5.63
CA SER A 715 25.12 16.19 -4.78
C SER A 715 23.70 16.03 -4.25
N ILE A 716 23.49 16.28 -2.96
CA ILE A 716 22.20 16.12 -2.28
C ILE A 716 21.49 17.48 -2.29
N GLU A 717 20.26 17.54 -2.80
CA GLU A 717 19.48 18.79 -2.75
C GLU A 717 19.12 19.12 -1.29
N PRO A 718 19.20 20.38 -0.84
CA PRO A 718 18.74 20.74 0.49
C PRO A 718 17.24 20.41 0.68
N VAL A 719 16.88 19.80 1.81
CA VAL A 719 15.51 19.35 2.11
C VAL A 719 14.48 20.48 1.91
N GLN A 720 14.80 21.72 2.27
CA GLN A 720 13.89 22.85 2.09
C GLN A 720 13.56 23.14 0.62
N ASN A 721 14.56 23.05 -0.27
CA ASN A 721 14.35 23.22 -1.70
C ASN A 721 13.59 22.03 -2.27
N TRP A 722 13.93 20.81 -1.81
CA TRP A 722 13.20 19.60 -2.17
C TRP A 722 11.73 19.70 -1.81
N THR A 723 11.39 20.06 -0.57
CA THR A 723 10.01 20.21 -0.11
C THR A 723 9.23 21.23 -0.95
N ARG A 724 9.87 22.33 -1.37
CA ARG A 724 9.24 23.29 -2.28
C ARG A 724 8.97 22.67 -3.66
N TRP A 725 9.90 21.84 -4.15
CA TRP A 725 9.78 21.18 -5.44
C TRP A 725 8.79 20.01 -5.44
N SER A 726 8.90 19.10 -4.46
CA SER A 726 8.16 17.84 -4.36
C SER A 726 6.85 17.94 -3.58
N GLY A 727 6.62 19.02 -2.83
CA GLY A 727 5.49 19.18 -1.92
C GLY A 727 5.68 18.52 -0.54
N ASN A 728 6.69 17.65 -0.37
CA ASN A 728 6.86 16.87 0.87
C ASN A 728 8.34 16.57 1.18
N ALA A 729 8.78 16.83 2.41
CA ALA A 729 10.13 16.51 2.88
C ALA A 729 10.39 15.00 3.03
N ALA A 730 9.36 14.21 3.32
CA ALA A 730 9.47 12.76 3.51
C ALA A 730 9.85 12.03 2.22
N THR A 731 9.56 12.62 1.06
CA THR A 731 9.86 12.07 -0.26
C THR A 731 11.26 12.40 -0.75
N HIS A 732 12.13 12.88 0.14
CA HIS A 732 13.51 13.22 -0.20
C HIS A 732 14.28 11.97 -0.63
N PRO A 733 15.01 11.98 -1.78
CA PRO A 733 15.60 10.77 -2.37
C PRO A 733 16.59 10.03 -1.45
N THR A 734 17.18 10.72 -0.48
CA THR A 734 18.10 10.12 0.50
C THR A 734 17.40 9.24 1.53
N ASN A 735 16.08 9.39 1.71
CA ASN A 735 15.30 8.58 2.66
C ASN A 735 15.15 7.13 2.18
N ASP A 736 15.57 6.84 0.95
CA ASP A 736 15.32 5.60 0.24
C ASP A 736 16.61 4.99 -0.35
N TRP A 737 17.79 5.39 0.15
CA TRP A 737 19.10 4.84 -0.23
C TRP A 737 19.22 3.31 -0.10
N GLN A 738 18.48 2.71 0.84
CA GLN A 738 18.35 1.26 0.99
C GLN A 738 17.73 0.57 -0.23
N LEU A 739 16.99 1.29 -1.08
CA LEU A 739 16.45 0.74 -2.33
C LEU A 739 17.56 0.31 -3.28
N ILE A 740 18.63 1.10 -3.40
CA ILE A 740 19.78 0.74 -4.26
C ILE A 740 20.50 -0.48 -3.70
N GLU A 741 20.63 -0.57 -2.37
CA GLU A 741 21.15 -1.76 -1.71
C GLU A 741 20.24 -2.97 -1.94
N LEU A 742 18.92 -2.84 -1.94
CA LEU A 742 17.99 -3.91 -2.31
C LEU A 742 18.18 -4.38 -3.76
N PHE A 743 18.35 -3.45 -4.72
CA PHE A 743 18.63 -3.80 -6.11
C PHE A 743 19.98 -4.51 -6.29
N LEU A 744 21.00 -4.12 -5.51
CA LEU A 744 22.36 -4.66 -5.63
C LEU A 744 22.61 -5.94 -4.79
N SER A 745 22.01 -6.05 -3.60
CA SER A 745 22.29 -7.11 -2.62
C SER A 745 21.26 -8.23 -2.57
N ARG A 746 20.00 -7.98 -2.97
CA ARG A 746 18.90 -8.96 -2.92
C ARG A 746 18.51 -9.55 -4.27
N GLY A 747 19.37 -9.39 -5.28
CA GLY A 747 19.24 -10.13 -6.53
C GLY A 747 17.97 -9.81 -7.32
N LEU A 748 17.57 -8.54 -7.43
CA LEU A 748 16.71 -8.09 -8.54
C LEU A 748 17.50 -8.12 -9.88
N SER A 749 18.34 -9.14 -10.07
CA SER A 749 19.13 -9.36 -11.27
C SER A 749 18.20 -9.86 -12.36
N LEU A 750 17.96 -8.99 -13.35
CA LEU A 750 17.16 -9.29 -14.54
C LEU A 750 18.02 -9.66 -15.76
N ASP A 751 19.29 -9.99 -15.52
CA ASP A 751 20.14 -10.49 -16.59
C ASP A 751 19.80 -11.96 -16.86
N LEU A 752 19.18 -12.20 -18.03
CA LEU A 752 18.81 -13.49 -18.61
C LEU A 752 19.98 -14.51 -18.57
N ALA A 753 21.22 -14.02 -18.50
CA ALA A 753 22.44 -14.84 -18.48
C ALA A 753 23.02 -15.11 -17.08
N SER A 754 22.47 -14.52 -16.01
CA SER A 754 23.01 -14.62 -14.63
C SER A 754 22.15 -15.45 -13.67
N VAL A 755 20.97 -15.90 -14.10
CA VAL A 755 20.01 -16.59 -13.23
C VAL A 755 20.44 -18.06 -13.05
N SER A 756 21.08 -18.40 -11.93
CA SER A 756 21.26 -19.80 -11.55
C SER A 756 19.90 -20.39 -11.19
N GLY A 757 19.51 -21.51 -11.81
CA GLY A 757 18.33 -22.24 -11.37
C GLY A 757 18.50 -22.79 -9.96
N ALA A 758 17.39 -22.94 -9.25
CA ALA A 758 17.41 -23.47 -7.89
C ALA A 758 18.02 -24.88 -7.88
N SER A 759 18.95 -25.12 -6.96
CA SER A 759 19.54 -26.44 -6.73
C SER A 759 19.37 -26.88 -5.27
N PRO A 760 18.12 -26.89 -4.72
CA PRO A 760 17.89 -27.32 -3.36
C PRO A 760 18.21 -28.80 -3.19
N LEU A 761 18.71 -29.15 -2.02
CA LEU A 761 18.79 -30.54 -1.58
C LEU A 761 17.51 -30.91 -0.84
N LEU A 762 16.72 -31.79 -1.45
CA LEU A 762 15.50 -32.37 -0.90
C LEU A 762 15.84 -33.75 -0.36
N VAL A 763 15.99 -33.85 0.96
CA VAL A 763 16.44 -35.08 1.62
C VAL A 763 15.49 -35.51 2.73
N ASN A 764 15.06 -36.77 2.72
CA ASN A 764 14.21 -37.33 3.79
C ASN A 764 12.90 -36.54 4.02
N ASN A 765 12.25 -36.03 2.97
CA ASN A 765 10.96 -35.35 3.13
C ASN A 765 9.79 -36.28 2.82
N THR A 766 8.63 -36.02 3.45
CA THR A 766 7.35 -36.65 3.08
C THR A 766 6.45 -35.61 2.44
N ILE A 767 6.20 -35.75 1.14
CA ILE A 767 5.44 -34.80 0.30
C ILE A 767 4.17 -35.51 -0.16
N ALA A 768 3.05 -35.25 0.53
CA ALA A 768 1.84 -36.03 0.35
C ALA A 768 0.55 -35.23 0.42
N ALA A 769 -0.49 -35.70 -0.26
CA ALA A 769 -1.83 -35.07 -0.23
C ALA A 769 -1.84 -33.58 -0.60
N ASN A 770 -0.95 -33.14 -1.50
CA ASN A 770 -0.98 -31.79 -2.07
C ASN A 770 -1.82 -31.78 -3.35
N SER A 771 -2.58 -30.71 -3.56
CA SER A 771 -3.46 -30.54 -4.71
C SER A 771 -2.97 -29.45 -5.64
N GLY A 772 -3.00 -29.66 -6.95
CA GLY A 772 -2.55 -28.62 -7.88
C GLY A 772 -2.77 -28.99 -9.34
N SER A 773 -2.28 -28.12 -10.23
CA SER A 773 -2.30 -28.34 -11.68
C SER A 773 -1.46 -29.54 -12.12
N THR A 774 -1.52 -29.85 -13.42
CA THR A 774 -0.85 -31.01 -14.05
C THR A 774 0.68 -30.92 -14.06
N ASN A 775 1.28 -29.85 -13.56
CA ASN A 775 2.72 -29.59 -13.63
C ASN A 775 3.50 -30.09 -12.39
N GLY A 776 3.02 -31.15 -11.75
CA GLY A 776 3.71 -31.80 -10.63
C GLY A 776 3.50 -31.11 -9.28
N THR A 777 3.52 -31.90 -8.21
CA THR A 777 3.61 -31.40 -6.83
C THR A 777 5.00 -30.89 -6.52
N ILE A 778 6.01 -31.56 -7.06
CA ILE A 778 7.36 -31.02 -7.19
C ILE A 778 7.51 -30.58 -8.63
N CYS A 779 7.58 -29.28 -8.84
CA CYS A 779 7.79 -28.69 -10.15
C CYS A 779 9.22 -28.17 -10.25
N ILE A 780 9.92 -28.53 -11.33
CA ILE A 780 11.29 -28.12 -11.60
C ILE A 780 11.29 -27.31 -12.89
N ALA A 781 11.51 -26.00 -12.75
CA ALA A 781 11.57 -25.07 -13.86
C ALA A 781 12.88 -25.23 -14.65
N PRO A 782 12.93 -24.78 -15.91
CA PRO A 782 14.12 -24.86 -16.75
C PRO A 782 15.35 -24.23 -16.06
N GLY A 783 16.50 -24.90 -16.13
CA GLY A 783 17.75 -24.41 -15.54
C GLY A 783 17.95 -24.76 -14.06
N SER A 784 16.94 -25.30 -13.37
CA SER A 784 17.01 -25.72 -11.97
C SER A 784 17.45 -27.18 -11.83
N THR A 785 18.41 -27.46 -10.93
CA THR A 785 18.98 -28.81 -10.72
C THR A 785 18.88 -29.28 -9.27
N PRO A 786 17.67 -29.46 -8.71
CA PRO A 786 17.51 -30.01 -7.37
C PRO A 786 18.04 -31.45 -7.27
N ALA A 787 18.39 -31.85 -6.05
CA ALA A 787 18.68 -33.25 -5.72
C ALA A 787 17.57 -33.82 -4.83
N LEU A 788 16.90 -34.86 -5.28
CA LEU A 788 15.81 -35.57 -4.61
C LEU A 788 16.31 -36.91 -4.10
N VAL A 789 16.49 -37.03 -2.79
CA VAL A 789 16.97 -38.26 -2.16
C VAL A 789 16.14 -38.66 -0.96
N ASN A 790 15.81 -39.95 -0.82
CA ASN A 790 15.15 -40.50 0.36
C ASN A 790 13.80 -39.83 0.67
N ASN A 791 13.10 -39.27 -0.34
CA ASN A 791 11.80 -38.63 -0.12
C ASN A 791 10.65 -39.60 -0.38
N ILE A 792 9.56 -39.47 0.36
CA ILE A 792 8.26 -40.05 -0.01
C ILE A 792 7.45 -38.99 -0.75
N ILE A 793 6.98 -39.29 -1.95
CA ILE A 793 6.17 -38.42 -2.81
C ILE A 793 4.92 -39.20 -3.21
N ALA A 794 3.85 -39.06 -2.43
CA ALA A 794 2.69 -39.94 -2.56
C ALA A 794 1.34 -39.25 -2.40
N PHE A 795 0.30 -39.80 -3.03
CA PHE A 795 -1.09 -39.34 -2.89
C PHE A 795 -1.31 -37.86 -3.27
N ASN A 796 -0.47 -37.30 -4.14
CA ASN A 796 -0.66 -35.94 -4.63
C ASN A 796 -1.43 -35.93 -5.95
N SER A 797 -1.91 -34.75 -6.41
CA SER A 797 -2.52 -34.63 -7.75
C SER A 797 -1.56 -35.03 -8.89
N SER A 798 -0.25 -34.84 -8.70
CA SER A 798 0.81 -35.23 -9.63
C SER A 798 2.13 -35.35 -8.85
N GLY A 799 3.08 -36.17 -9.32
CA GLY A 799 4.36 -36.42 -8.68
C GLY A 799 5.40 -35.34 -9.02
N VAL A 800 6.53 -35.74 -9.59
CA VAL A 800 7.63 -34.84 -9.98
C VAL A 800 7.53 -34.48 -11.46
N PHE A 801 7.57 -33.20 -11.77
CA PHE A 801 7.56 -32.67 -13.13
C PHE A 801 8.81 -31.84 -13.40
N LYS A 802 9.54 -32.20 -14.46
CA LYS A 802 10.71 -31.45 -14.94
C LYS A 802 10.43 -30.86 -16.31
N GLN A 803 10.59 -29.54 -16.43
CA GLN A 803 10.29 -28.80 -17.66
C GLN A 803 11.50 -28.70 -18.60
N GLY A 804 12.72 -28.55 -18.07
CA GLY A 804 13.92 -28.32 -18.87
C GLY A 804 14.70 -29.58 -19.23
N ALA A 805 15.81 -29.40 -19.95
CA ALA A 805 16.68 -30.48 -20.42
C ALA A 805 17.78 -30.86 -19.40
N GLU A 806 17.89 -30.12 -18.31
CA GLU A 806 18.88 -30.33 -17.27
C GLU A 806 18.78 -31.70 -16.58
N THR A 807 19.91 -32.13 -16.01
CA THR A 807 19.99 -33.38 -15.25
C THR A 807 19.61 -33.10 -13.80
N VAL A 808 18.55 -33.75 -13.35
CA VAL A 808 18.09 -33.73 -11.96
C VAL A 808 18.49 -35.06 -11.32
N ILE A 809 19.01 -35.00 -10.10
CA ILE A 809 19.34 -36.20 -9.35
C ILE A 809 18.07 -36.66 -8.63
N ALA A 810 17.51 -37.80 -9.03
CA ALA A 810 16.54 -38.55 -8.24
C ALA A 810 17.16 -39.90 -7.87
N ARG A 811 17.11 -40.28 -6.59
CA ARG A 811 17.55 -41.60 -6.11
C ARG A 811 16.81 -41.97 -4.83
N THR A 812 16.51 -43.26 -4.68
CA THR A 812 15.97 -43.84 -3.45
C THR A 812 14.75 -43.07 -2.90
N ASN A 813 13.90 -42.56 -3.78
CA ASN A 813 12.62 -41.95 -3.41
C ASN A 813 11.49 -42.98 -3.50
N CYS A 814 10.49 -42.87 -2.63
CA CYS A 814 9.24 -43.62 -2.75
C CYS A 814 8.18 -42.77 -3.46
N VAL A 815 7.77 -43.16 -4.65
CA VAL A 815 6.71 -42.50 -5.43
C VAL A 815 5.49 -43.41 -5.50
N PHE A 816 4.31 -42.92 -5.09
CA PHE A 816 3.12 -43.79 -5.07
C PHE A 816 1.79 -43.04 -5.18
N ALA A 817 0.88 -43.58 -5.99
CA ALA A 817 -0.50 -43.10 -6.12
C ALA A 817 -0.62 -41.58 -6.36
N ASN A 818 0.31 -41.00 -7.13
CA ASN A 818 0.17 -39.65 -7.62
C ASN A 818 -0.78 -39.63 -8.83
N GLY A 819 -1.71 -38.69 -8.87
CA GLY A 819 -2.85 -38.72 -9.81
C GLY A 819 -2.46 -38.83 -11.29
N SER A 820 -1.76 -37.84 -11.84
CA SER A 820 -1.43 -37.81 -13.28
C SER A 820 -0.18 -38.60 -13.65
N PHE A 821 0.86 -38.56 -12.82
CA PHE A 821 2.14 -39.26 -13.05
C PHE A 821 2.96 -39.26 -11.75
N ASP A 822 3.87 -40.23 -11.59
CA ASP A 822 4.90 -40.19 -10.55
C ASP A 822 6.11 -39.35 -10.98
N TYR A 823 6.55 -39.53 -12.23
CA TYR A 823 7.58 -38.71 -12.87
C TYR A 823 7.14 -38.30 -14.28
N SER A 824 7.38 -37.04 -14.65
CA SER A 824 7.19 -36.52 -16.00
C SER A 824 8.33 -35.56 -16.34
N GLY A 825 8.89 -35.69 -17.55
CA GLY A 825 10.14 -35.02 -17.95
C GLY A 825 11.42 -35.57 -17.29
N LEU A 826 11.28 -36.47 -16.31
CA LEU A 826 12.35 -37.17 -15.60
C LEU A 826 12.04 -38.68 -15.58
N SER A 827 13.07 -39.53 -15.52
CA SER A 827 12.90 -40.97 -15.31
C SER A 827 13.11 -41.32 -13.84
N ALA A 828 12.50 -42.42 -13.38
CA ALA A 828 12.71 -42.91 -12.02
C ALA A 828 14.21 -43.11 -11.73
N GLY A 829 14.60 -42.69 -10.53
CA GLY A 829 15.98 -42.75 -10.04
C GLY A 829 16.45 -44.16 -9.71
N ALA A 830 17.76 -44.31 -9.54
CA ALA A 830 18.31 -45.54 -9.00
C ALA A 830 17.82 -45.74 -7.55
N GLY A 831 17.31 -46.92 -7.22
CA GLY A 831 16.78 -47.24 -5.89
C GLY A 831 15.39 -46.69 -5.59
N ASP A 832 14.75 -45.96 -6.52
CA ASP A 832 13.39 -45.47 -6.32
C ASP A 832 12.39 -46.64 -6.16
N LEU A 833 11.46 -46.47 -5.22
CA LEU A 833 10.38 -47.41 -4.94
C LEU A 833 9.06 -46.88 -5.51
N ALA A 834 8.35 -47.73 -6.23
CA ALA A 834 6.99 -47.46 -6.71
C ALA A 834 5.96 -48.30 -5.93
N ALA A 835 5.95 -48.15 -4.60
CA ALA A 835 5.17 -48.98 -3.68
C ALA A 835 4.46 -48.11 -2.63
N ASP A 836 3.35 -48.61 -2.08
CA ASP A 836 2.62 -47.89 -1.04
C ASP A 836 3.54 -47.61 0.16
N PRO A 837 3.72 -46.35 0.58
CA PRO A 837 4.51 -46.05 1.77
C PRO A 837 3.83 -46.56 3.07
N GLU A 838 2.58 -47.00 3.02
CA GLU A 838 1.83 -47.58 4.14
C GLU A 838 1.79 -46.64 5.35
N PHE A 839 1.21 -45.45 5.18
CA PHE A 839 1.02 -44.50 6.27
C PHE A 839 -0.06 -44.97 7.27
N VAL A 840 0.13 -44.64 8.55
CA VAL A 840 -0.81 -45.00 9.63
C VAL A 840 -2.22 -44.44 9.37
N SER A 841 -2.35 -43.16 9.04
CA SER A 841 -3.65 -42.55 8.74
C SER A 841 -3.49 -41.25 7.94
N PRO A 842 -3.23 -41.35 6.62
CA PRO A 842 -3.00 -40.15 5.79
C PRO A 842 -4.23 -39.23 5.74
N ALA A 843 -5.45 -39.78 5.82
CA ALA A 843 -6.69 -38.99 5.85
C ALA A 843 -6.78 -38.05 7.07
N SER A 844 -6.25 -38.46 8.21
CA SER A 844 -6.18 -37.61 9.41
C SER A 844 -4.91 -36.74 9.47
N GLY A 845 -4.01 -36.87 8.49
CA GLY A 845 -2.72 -36.15 8.45
C GLY A 845 -1.62 -36.84 9.23
N ASN A 846 -1.81 -38.09 9.65
CA ASN A 846 -0.76 -38.89 10.24
C ASN A 846 -0.01 -39.65 9.13
N PHE A 847 1.17 -39.14 8.80
CA PHE A 847 2.08 -39.69 7.80
C PHE A 847 3.25 -40.48 8.41
N ASP A 848 3.08 -40.98 9.64
CA ASP A 848 3.99 -41.98 10.20
C ASP A 848 3.88 -43.30 9.41
N LEU A 849 4.98 -44.02 9.29
CA LEU A 849 5.02 -45.31 8.58
C LEU A 849 4.46 -46.43 9.46
N LEU A 850 3.65 -47.30 8.86
CA LEU A 850 3.35 -48.61 9.42
C LEU A 850 4.62 -49.46 9.41
N ALA A 851 4.75 -50.36 10.39
CA ALA A 851 5.90 -51.23 10.53
C ALA A 851 6.07 -52.25 9.38
N THR A 852 5.10 -52.35 8.46
CA THR A 852 5.14 -53.16 7.24
C THR A 852 5.69 -52.40 6.02
N SER A 853 5.88 -51.09 6.14
CA SER A 853 6.19 -50.17 5.04
C SER A 853 7.45 -50.59 4.28
N PRO A 854 7.44 -50.50 2.94
CA PRO A 854 8.63 -50.70 2.12
C PRO A 854 9.67 -49.57 2.27
N CYS A 855 9.31 -48.45 2.91
CA CYS A 855 10.22 -47.33 3.16
C CYS A 855 11.13 -47.54 4.38
N ILE A 856 10.88 -48.59 5.17
CA ILE A 856 11.68 -48.94 6.36
C ILE A 856 13.04 -49.48 5.96
N ASP A 857 14.12 -48.97 6.57
CA ASP A 857 15.49 -49.45 6.36
C ASP A 857 15.94 -49.44 4.88
N ALA A 858 15.36 -48.54 4.07
CA ALA A 858 15.47 -48.55 2.60
C ALA A 858 16.18 -47.31 2.01
N GLY A 859 16.60 -46.37 2.84
CA GLY A 859 17.23 -45.12 2.41
C GLY A 859 18.67 -45.28 1.93
N ASP A 860 19.14 -44.30 1.16
CA ASP A 860 20.53 -44.17 0.70
C ASP A 860 21.36 -43.39 1.73
N ASP A 861 22.25 -44.10 2.42
CA ASP A 861 23.17 -43.53 3.40
C ASP A 861 24.36 -42.77 2.80
N SER A 862 24.63 -42.94 1.51
CA SER A 862 25.78 -42.30 0.84
C SER A 862 25.61 -40.79 0.67
N VAL A 863 24.40 -40.30 0.86
CA VAL A 863 24.03 -38.88 0.71
C VAL A 863 24.49 -38.06 1.91
N PHE A 864 24.81 -38.74 3.01
CA PHE A 864 25.30 -38.10 4.22
C PHE A 864 26.83 -37.93 4.17
N SER A 865 27.30 -36.70 3.99
CA SER A 865 28.68 -36.39 4.38
C SER A 865 28.81 -36.48 5.91
N ALA A 866 30.00 -36.78 6.43
CA ALA A 866 30.23 -36.85 7.88
C ALA A 866 29.80 -35.56 8.62
N ALA A 867 29.86 -34.40 7.96
CA ALA A 867 29.40 -33.11 8.51
C ALA A 867 27.87 -32.96 8.54
N TRP A 868 27.13 -33.73 7.74
CA TRP A 868 25.67 -33.66 7.66
C TRP A 868 24.99 -34.69 8.56
N LEU A 869 25.74 -35.74 8.94
CA LEU A 869 25.33 -36.78 9.87
C LEU A 869 25.71 -36.50 11.33
N LEU A 870 26.68 -35.62 11.56
CA LEU A 870 27.21 -35.30 12.89
C LEU A 870 26.16 -34.72 13.84
N ASP A 871 25.02 -34.31 13.31
CA ASP A 871 24.04 -33.51 14.05
C ASP A 871 22.86 -34.31 14.59
N GLU A 872 22.58 -35.54 14.15
CA GLU A 872 21.36 -36.27 14.57
C GLU A 872 21.56 -37.79 14.71
N PRO A 873 22.06 -38.29 15.85
CA PRO A 873 22.18 -39.72 16.15
C PRO A 873 20.85 -40.51 16.02
N ALA A 874 19.71 -39.80 16.01
CA ALA A 874 18.36 -40.36 15.95
C ALA A 874 17.88 -40.76 14.54
N ARG A 875 18.60 -40.40 13.46
CA ARG A 875 18.19 -40.66 12.06
C ARG A 875 18.75 -41.93 11.42
N ARG A 876 19.47 -42.76 12.19
CA ARG A 876 19.80 -44.13 11.78
C ARG A 876 19.42 -45.08 12.90
N GLN A 877 18.16 -45.50 12.89
CA GLN A 877 17.65 -46.46 13.87
C GLN A 877 17.78 -47.93 13.41
N GLY A 878 18.03 -48.14 12.12
CA GLY A 878 18.29 -49.43 11.45
C GLY A 878 19.68 -49.55 10.81
N ALA A 879 19.80 -50.39 9.77
CA ALA A 879 21.02 -50.53 8.97
C ALA A 879 21.22 -49.34 8.01
N HIS A 880 20.10 -48.76 7.54
CA HIS A 880 19.95 -47.60 6.69
C HIS A 880 18.87 -46.67 7.27
N ALA A 881 18.88 -45.39 6.88
CA ALA A 881 17.80 -44.46 7.23
C ALA A 881 16.45 -44.87 6.57
N GLU A 882 15.32 -44.53 7.19
CA GLU A 882 14.01 -44.64 6.51
C GLU A 882 13.92 -43.65 5.34
N ILE A 883 13.21 -44.02 4.27
CA ILE A 883 12.76 -43.06 3.24
C ILE A 883 11.62 -42.23 3.85
N GLY A 884 11.68 -40.90 3.76
CA GLY A 884 10.66 -39.97 4.27
C GLY A 884 11.04 -39.24 5.57
N ALA A 885 10.13 -38.40 6.07
CA ALA A 885 10.37 -37.46 7.18
C ALA A 885 10.59 -38.10 8.55
N TYR A 886 10.07 -39.31 8.77
CA TYR A 886 10.01 -39.93 10.10
C TYR A 886 10.73 -41.27 10.11
N GLU A 887 11.39 -41.55 11.23
CA GLU A 887 11.97 -42.86 11.53
C GLU A 887 10.94 -43.68 12.30
N LEU A 888 10.90 -44.99 12.06
CA LEU A 888 10.10 -45.87 12.89
C LEU A 888 10.83 -46.06 14.24
N SER A 889 10.12 -45.98 15.37
CA SER A 889 10.76 -46.15 16.68
C SER A 889 11.39 -47.55 16.83
N PRO A 890 12.57 -47.69 17.48
CA PRO A 890 13.25 -48.98 17.62
C PRO A 890 12.53 -49.92 18.60
N SER A 891 11.55 -49.40 19.35
CA SER A 891 10.67 -50.15 20.25
C SER A 891 9.40 -50.66 19.56
N SER A 892 9.24 -50.42 18.25
CA SER A 892 8.09 -50.90 17.50
C SER A 892 8.08 -52.44 17.44
N PRO A 893 7.00 -53.11 17.88
CA PRO A 893 6.88 -54.56 17.73
C PRO A 893 6.72 -54.87 16.24
N GLY A 894 7.70 -55.55 15.64
CA GLY A 894 7.64 -56.01 14.24
C GLY A 894 6.34 -56.73 13.90
N VAL A 895 6.00 -56.77 12.61
CA VAL A 895 4.69 -57.23 12.12
C VAL A 895 4.81 -58.60 11.47
N ILE A 896 3.88 -59.49 11.83
CA ILE A 896 3.67 -60.76 11.12
C ILE A 896 2.95 -60.47 9.80
N THR A 897 3.58 -60.75 8.68
CA THR A 897 3.07 -60.64 7.32
C THR A 897 2.99 -62.01 6.65
N ASP A 898 2.29 -62.10 5.52
CA ASP A 898 2.26 -63.27 4.63
C ASP A 898 1.93 -64.59 5.36
N LEU A 899 0.70 -64.71 5.87
CA LEU A 899 0.21 -65.95 6.47
C LEU A 899 -0.08 -66.98 5.36
N PHE A 900 0.75 -68.01 5.25
CA PHE A 900 0.54 -69.11 4.32
C PHE A 900 -0.19 -70.24 5.05
N GLU A 901 -1.50 -70.33 4.83
CA GLU A 901 -2.29 -71.50 5.25
C GLU A 901 -2.47 -72.44 4.07
N ASP A 902 -2.04 -73.70 4.23
CA ASP A 902 -2.55 -74.78 3.40
C ASP A 902 -3.88 -75.25 3.98
N SER A 903 -4.97 -74.97 3.27
CA SER A 903 -6.33 -75.44 3.57
C SER A 903 -6.48 -76.97 3.73
N SER A 904 -5.42 -77.75 3.46
CA SER A 904 -5.36 -79.21 3.66
C SER A 904 -4.63 -79.68 4.92
N GLY A 905 -4.28 -78.77 5.85
CA GLY A 905 -3.67 -79.12 7.14
C GLY A 905 -2.14 -79.17 7.13
N GLY A 906 -1.51 -78.38 6.25
CA GLY A 906 -0.06 -78.19 6.18
C GLY A 906 0.52 -77.35 7.35
N PRO A 907 1.86 -77.18 7.40
CA PRO A 907 2.51 -76.37 8.43
C PRO A 907 2.05 -74.90 8.36
N VAL A 908 1.94 -74.24 9.52
CA VAL A 908 1.69 -72.80 9.59
C VAL A 908 2.99 -72.08 9.26
N GLU A 909 2.97 -71.27 8.21
CA GLU A 909 4.11 -70.47 7.78
C GLU A 909 3.73 -68.98 7.76
N PHE A 910 4.59 -68.14 8.33
CA PHE A 910 4.43 -66.69 8.21
C PHE A 910 5.79 -66.00 8.14
N LYS A 911 5.81 -64.83 7.51
CA LYS A 911 6.97 -63.94 7.47
C LYS A 911 6.85 -62.93 8.61
N LEU A 912 7.89 -62.76 9.42
CA LEU A 912 7.94 -61.66 10.39
C LEU A 912 8.87 -60.57 9.86
N LYS A 913 8.33 -59.37 9.64
CA LYS A 913 9.10 -58.18 9.28
C LYS A 913 9.38 -57.31 10.50
N GLY A 914 10.56 -56.71 10.57
CA GLY A 914 10.98 -55.77 11.61
C GLY A 914 12.44 -55.36 11.42
N PHE A 915 12.92 -54.34 12.15
CA PHE A 915 14.30 -53.84 11.99
C PHE A 915 15.35 -54.95 11.94
N THR A 916 16.28 -54.87 10.98
CA THR A 916 17.38 -55.81 10.85
C THR A 916 18.12 -55.99 12.19
N GLY A 917 18.38 -57.25 12.57
CA GLY A 917 19.08 -57.61 13.80
C GLY A 917 18.21 -57.66 15.07
N ARG A 918 16.92 -57.28 15.01
CA ARG A 918 16.01 -57.41 16.16
C ARG A 918 15.61 -58.85 16.40
N ARG A 919 15.58 -59.25 17.68
CA ARG A 919 15.21 -60.59 18.11
C ARG A 919 13.75 -60.63 18.51
N PHE A 920 13.03 -61.59 17.96
CA PHE A 920 11.64 -61.86 18.30
C PHE A 920 11.48 -63.29 18.80
N ALA A 921 10.79 -63.44 19.92
CA ALA A 921 10.28 -64.73 20.37
C ALA A 921 8.88 -64.92 19.76
N ILE A 922 8.75 -65.91 18.88
CA ILE A 922 7.46 -66.43 18.45
C ILE A 922 6.91 -67.29 19.57
N GLU A 923 5.76 -66.92 20.10
CA GLU A 923 5.07 -67.62 21.18
C GLU A 923 3.74 -68.17 20.69
N THR A 924 3.36 -69.35 21.18
CA THR A 924 2.04 -69.96 20.92
C THR A 924 1.18 -69.99 22.17
N SER A 925 -0.12 -69.95 21.98
CA SER A 925 -1.12 -70.13 23.03
C SER A 925 -2.29 -70.97 22.51
N THR A 926 -2.91 -71.75 23.39
CA THR A 926 -4.18 -72.43 23.09
C THR A 926 -5.40 -71.67 23.63
N ASN A 927 -5.20 -70.60 24.41
CA ASN A 927 -6.28 -69.91 25.12
C ASN A 927 -6.09 -68.39 25.26
N LEU A 928 -5.09 -67.81 24.57
CA LEU A 928 -4.68 -66.39 24.65
C LEU A 928 -4.17 -65.91 26.02
N VAL A 929 -4.11 -66.78 27.04
CA VAL A 929 -3.64 -66.44 28.39
C VAL A 929 -2.23 -66.95 28.63
N GLY A 930 -2.01 -68.26 28.43
CA GLY A 930 -0.69 -68.88 28.59
C GLY A 930 0.07 -68.87 27.28
N TRP A 931 1.24 -68.23 27.23
CA TRP A 931 2.06 -68.12 26.02
C TRP A 931 3.39 -68.85 26.21
N LEU A 932 3.71 -69.76 25.29
CA LEU A 932 4.93 -70.57 25.31
C LEU A 932 5.81 -70.23 24.10
N PRO A 933 7.10 -69.92 24.27
CA PRO A 933 7.99 -69.64 23.16
C PRO A 933 8.25 -70.91 22.32
N VAL A 934 8.14 -70.77 21.00
CA VAL A 934 8.35 -71.84 20.00
C VAL A 934 9.64 -71.61 19.23
N LEU A 935 9.92 -70.37 18.82
CA LEU A 935 11.17 -69.98 18.17
C LEU A 935 11.60 -68.62 18.68
N THR A 936 12.90 -68.41 18.84
CA THR A 936 13.46 -67.05 18.92
C THR A 936 14.44 -66.88 17.78
N ASN A 937 14.18 -65.91 16.91
CA ASN A 937 15.05 -65.62 15.77
C ASN A 937 15.26 -64.10 15.62
N SER A 938 16.32 -63.73 14.91
CA SER A 938 16.56 -62.35 14.50
C SER A 938 16.13 -62.13 13.06
N THR A 939 15.60 -60.96 12.77
CA THR A 939 15.37 -60.50 11.40
C THR A 939 16.71 -60.31 10.68
N ALA A 940 16.90 -60.98 9.55
CA ALA A 940 18.02 -60.77 8.63
C ALA A 940 17.47 -60.03 7.39
N ASP A 941 18.11 -58.94 6.98
CA ASP A 941 17.63 -58.07 5.90
C ASP A 941 16.15 -57.64 6.10
N GLY A 942 15.80 -57.23 7.32
CA GLY A 942 14.46 -56.75 7.68
C GLY A 942 13.38 -57.80 7.91
N PHE A 943 13.66 -59.11 7.79
CA PHE A 943 12.65 -60.16 8.07
C PHE A 943 13.22 -61.52 8.50
N PHE A 944 12.37 -62.43 8.98
CA PHE A 944 12.63 -63.88 8.96
C PHE A 944 11.36 -64.69 8.66
N LEU A 945 11.52 -65.90 8.15
CA LEU A 945 10.41 -66.84 7.94
C LEU A 945 10.26 -67.75 9.16
N PHE A 946 9.03 -67.88 9.65
CA PHE A 946 8.66 -68.84 10.68
C PHE A 946 7.84 -69.96 10.07
N ARG A 947 8.11 -71.19 10.51
CA ARG A 947 7.40 -72.40 10.10
C ARG A 947 7.15 -73.27 11.33
N ASP A 948 5.90 -73.61 11.62
CA ASP A 948 5.51 -74.58 12.65
C ASP A 948 4.77 -75.78 12.01
N ALA A 949 5.21 -76.99 12.35
CA ALA A 949 4.63 -78.22 11.81
C ALA A 949 3.38 -78.63 12.61
N PRO A 950 2.39 -79.28 11.98
CA PRO A 950 1.20 -79.73 12.71
C PRO A 950 1.58 -80.77 13.76
N THR A 951 1.33 -80.48 15.04
CA THR A 951 1.43 -81.48 16.11
C THR A 951 0.09 -82.19 16.31
N SER A 952 0.10 -83.51 16.45
CA SER A 952 -1.09 -84.32 16.70
C SER A 952 -1.84 -83.89 17.96
N GLY A 953 -3.07 -83.36 17.81
CA GLY A 953 -4.02 -83.15 18.92
C GLY A 953 -4.37 -81.71 19.30
N SER A 954 -3.97 -80.69 18.54
CA SER A 954 -4.37 -79.29 18.77
C SER A 954 -5.02 -78.73 17.52
N ASN A 955 -6.36 -78.61 17.50
CA ASN A 955 -7.07 -78.16 16.30
C ASN A 955 -6.94 -76.65 16.04
N GLU A 956 -6.57 -75.84 17.04
CA GLU A 956 -6.38 -74.38 16.87
C GLU A 956 -5.27 -73.88 17.82
N ARG A 957 -4.35 -73.03 17.33
CA ARG A 957 -3.28 -72.37 18.11
C ARG A 957 -3.20 -70.90 17.70
N PHE A 958 -3.00 -70.04 18.69
CA PHE A 958 -2.72 -68.62 18.49
C PHE A 958 -1.21 -68.41 18.46
N TYR A 959 -0.72 -67.57 17.55
CA TYR A 959 0.68 -67.15 17.48
C TYR A 959 0.78 -65.66 17.81
N ARG A 960 1.85 -65.27 18.48
CA ARG A 960 2.26 -63.87 18.59
C ARG A 960 3.77 -63.76 18.48
N ALA A 961 4.24 -62.60 18.05
CA ALA A 961 5.63 -62.24 18.16
C ALA A 961 5.84 -61.27 19.32
N ARG A 962 6.80 -61.56 20.18
CA ARG A 962 7.21 -60.67 21.27
C ARG A 962 8.65 -60.23 21.04
N LEU A 963 8.87 -58.92 21.01
CA LEU A 963 10.21 -58.35 20.99
C LEU A 963 10.96 -58.78 22.25
N VAL A 964 12.18 -59.28 22.08
CA VAL A 964 13.05 -59.69 23.20
C VAL A 964 14.37 -58.90 23.17
N PRO A 965 14.97 -58.61 24.35
CA PRO A 965 16.22 -57.85 24.45
C PRO A 965 17.39 -58.45 23.67
#